data_AF-A0A6C0DT99-F1
#
_entry.id   AF-A0A6C0DT99-F1
#
_cell.length_a   1.000
_cell.length_b   1.000
_cell.length_c   1.000
_cell.angle_alpha   90.00
_cell.angle_beta   90.00
_cell.angle_gamma   90.00
#
_symmetry.space_group_name_H-M   'P 1'
#
loop_
_entity.id
_entity.type
_entity.pdbx_description
1 polymer ?
#
loop_
_entity_poly.entity_id
_entity_poly.type
_entity_poly.pdbx_seq_one_letter_code
_entity_poly.pdbx_strand_id
1 'polypeptide(L)'
;MISKCRLFDSGNSDLYDNKFFLLSYLLKKKLILKINLKDWTTIIVINQIMDLKQRKLSKSEWESIEVPVSADEIEVLNLIMRGFSDVTLKYNKHNSLLTYLKIEKSDEMEDYLYNTYFAAKITELIKKYNATFMAISVNPKTKIKKADMIRLEKNSAAALEASKIILYEHVLINLIENLLKLKKNNGNWEYYYFTMYKLIRNSVINMNRHIEQIVNQILAVYEDDVNMSKIVENAVDYIEKNENILKYSDMMLYDHQKELFTCCKSAMPKLVLYIAPTGTGKTLSPLGLSETKRVIFVCAARHVGLALARAAISVNKKIAFAFGCSSAEEIRLHYFAAKEYTKNWRTGGIWKVDNSVGDKVEIIICDIKSYISAMYYMLAFNSKEDIITYWDEPTITLDYDEHEFHEIIKKNWSENVIPNVVLSSATLPKVHEIPETISDFMIKFPEANIVSVISHDCKKTIPIVDNNGYVILPHHMASGYATMKEMVAHCENYLTLLRYFDLKELVKFINYVLQHNLVPTNVKIERHFGSLDEIDMKTIKLYYLKLLKNIKESDWSIVYNYFRENREKRIKPNDYIDNKGVKIRKHSSLGPGTSTTEKKAPAQVGGGQLTRTMSVQAPVAAQMQIQKPVDTGSCAIYITTKDSHTLTDGPTIFLANDIEKVAKFCIQQAAIPSAMMTDITDKIDFNNSVNSKMSKLEKMLEDIQERLEAKEVTNISHADKGALSGKKKKSDHKLNRSDNDNGSYSETRKVMQELELLRSMIKTASLNETFVPNSSSHLTKWAEEMNVKNAFTSTIEDETILKIMMLEDVENSWKVLLLMGIGVFTNHESIAYTEIMKSLADQQKLYVIIASSDYIYGTNYQFCHGYLSKDMNLTQEKIIQAMGRIGRNKIQQDYSVRFRDDEQIKKLFSTESDKPEVRNMNRLFVTSE
;
A
#
# COMPACT_ATOMS: atom_id res chain seq x y z
N MET A 1 2.97 2.95 56.79
CA MET A 1 2.17 1.70 56.83
C MET A 1 2.93 0.50 56.25
N ILE A 2 4.26 0.43 56.48
CA ILE A 2 5.16 -0.58 55.88
C ILE A 2 5.70 -1.56 56.96
N SER A 3 5.12 -1.59 58.16
CA SER A 3 5.62 -2.39 59.29
C SER A 3 4.62 -3.42 59.87
N LYS A 4 3.57 -3.82 59.14
CA LYS A 4 2.57 -4.79 59.66
C LYS A 4 2.12 -5.91 58.72
N CYS A 5 2.81 -6.19 57.62
CA CYS A 5 2.48 -7.33 56.74
C CYS A 5 3.65 -8.31 56.60
N ARG A 6 4.18 -8.80 57.73
CA ARG A 6 4.91 -10.06 57.80
C ARG A 6 4.10 -11.00 58.65
N LEU A 7 3.39 -11.91 57.99
CA LEU A 7 2.78 -13.16 58.47
C LEU A 7 1.71 -13.49 57.44
N PHE A 8 1.95 -14.50 56.61
CA PHE A 8 0.99 -15.44 55.99
C PHE A 8 1.70 -16.12 54.83
N ASP A 9 2.45 -17.15 55.20
CA ASP A 9 3.10 -18.10 54.32
C ASP A 9 2.52 -19.47 54.72
N SER A 10 1.50 -19.93 53.98
CA SER A 10 1.02 -21.32 53.99
C SER A 10 -0.06 -21.48 52.93
N GLY A 11 0.12 -22.44 52.03
CA GLY A 11 -0.78 -22.71 50.92
C GLY A 11 -2.18 -23.12 51.36
N ASN A 12 -3.18 -22.52 50.70
CA ASN A 12 -4.42 -23.18 50.30
C ASN A 12 -5.15 -22.31 49.27
N SER A 13 -5.65 -22.96 48.23
CA SER A 13 -6.56 -22.42 47.22
C SER A 13 -7.92 -22.14 47.86
N ASP A 14 -8.25 -20.86 48.05
CA ASP A 14 -9.61 -20.28 48.11
C ASP A 14 -9.53 -18.88 48.73
N LEU A 15 -9.29 -17.84 47.93
CA LEU A 15 -9.21 -16.46 48.45
C LEU A 15 -9.41 -15.34 47.39
N TYR A 16 -10.26 -15.57 46.39
CA TYR A 16 -10.65 -14.52 45.43
C TYR A 16 -11.82 -13.64 45.93
N ASP A 17 -12.68 -14.13 46.83
CA ASP A 17 -13.89 -13.39 47.25
C ASP A 17 -13.67 -12.29 48.30
N ASN A 18 -12.63 -12.38 49.14
CA ASN A 18 -12.47 -11.45 50.26
C ASN A 18 -11.83 -10.09 49.87
N LYS A 19 -11.18 -9.97 48.70
CA LYS A 19 -10.65 -8.69 48.21
C LYS A 19 -11.76 -7.76 47.70
N PHE A 20 -12.84 -8.30 47.14
CA PHE A 20 -13.97 -7.52 46.64
C PHE A 20 -14.77 -6.87 47.77
N PHE A 21 -14.88 -7.56 48.91
CA PHE A 21 -15.66 -7.07 50.06
C PHE A 21 -14.99 -5.88 50.75
N LEU A 22 -13.66 -5.90 50.89
CA LEU A 22 -12.89 -4.79 51.47
C LEU A 22 -12.94 -3.54 50.58
N LEU A 23 -12.92 -3.73 49.25
CA LEU A 23 -12.99 -2.66 48.27
C LEU A 23 -14.38 -2.00 48.23
N SER A 24 -15.43 -2.81 48.29
CA SER A 24 -16.84 -2.38 48.41
C SER A 24 -17.11 -1.60 49.70
N TYR A 25 -16.52 -2.04 50.82
CA TYR A 25 -16.66 -1.38 52.13
C TYR A 25 -15.97 -0.01 52.15
N LEU A 26 -14.81 0.13 51.51
CA LEU A 26 -14.09 1.41 51.42
C LEU A 26 -14.76 2.41 50.47
N LEU A 27 -15.41 1.94 49.40
CA LEU A 27 -16.16 2.80 48.47
C LEU A 27 -17.43 3.41 49.09
N LYS A 28 -18.06 2.75 50.07
CA LYS A 28 -19.29 3.22 50.72
C LYS A 28 -19.09 4.34 51.76
N LYS A 29 -17.87 4.54 52.27
CA LYS A 29 -17.57 5.63 53.22
C LYS A 29 -16.72 6.70 52.54
N LYS A 30 -17.37 7.75 52.03
CA LYS A 30 -16.75 9.03 51.63
C LYS A 30 -15.83 9.54 52.75
N LEU A 31 -14.54 9.20 52.71
CA LEU A 31 -13.51 9.83 53.53
C LEU A 31 -12.52 10.51 52.61
N ILE A 32 -12.52 11.84 52.68
CA ILE A 32 -11.63 12.75 51.99
C ILE A 32 -10.22 12.53 52.51
N LEU A 33 -9.34 11.95 51.70
CA LEU A 33 -7.89 12.00 51.91
C LEU A 33 -7.23 12.28 50.56
N LYS A 34 -6.61 13.47 50.47
CA LYS A 34 -5.74 13.93 49.39
C LYS A 34 -4.66 12.87 49.13
N ILE A 35 -4.79 12.13 48.03
CA ILE A 35 -3.72 11.29 47.48
C ILE A 35 -3.40 11.83 46.08
N ASN A 36 -2.10 11.95 45.81
CA ASN A 36 -1.50 12.57 44.64
C ASN A 36 -1.88 11.80 43.37
N LEU A 37 -2.47 12.50 42.39
CA LEU A 37 -3.07 12.00 41.15
C LEU A 37 -2.04 11.61 40.06
N LYS A 38 -0.88 11.04 40.44
CA LYS A 38 0.19 10.68 39.48
C LYS A 38 0.37 9.18 39.20
N ASP A 39 -0.21 8.30 40.01
CA ASP A 39 0.06 6.84 39.90
C ASP A 39 -1.13 6.00 39.42
N TRP A 40 -2.24 6.62 38.98
CA TRP A 40 -3.39 5.91 38.37
C TRP A 40 -3.38 5.90 36.84
N THR A 41 -2.48 6.64 36.21
CA THR A 41 -2.27 6.59 34.75
C THR A 41 -1.51 5.35 34.27
N THR A 42 -1.01 4.51 35.19
CA THR A 42 -0.17 3.35 34.84
C THR A 42 -0.95 2.03 34.76
N ILE A 43 -2.27 2.01 35.01
CA ILE A 43 -3.10 0.78 34.92
C ILE A 43 -4.29 0.90 33.92
N ILE A 44 -4.44 2.04 33.23
CA ILE A 44 -5.42 2.22 32.14
C ILE A 44 -4.76 2.25 30.75
N VAL A 45 -3.45 1.97 30.66
CA VAL A 45 -2.73 1.82 29.40
C VAL A 45 -2.55 0.33 29.11
N ILE A 46 -3.59 -0.33 28.60
CA ILE A 46 -3.58 -1.48 27.68
C ILE A 46 -5.05 -1.62 27.24
N ASN A 47 -5.39 -0.90 26.17
CA ASN A 47 -6.47 -1.21 25.22
C ASN A 47 -6.38 -0.12 24.15
N GLN A 48 -5.31 -0.16 23.36
CA GLN A 48 -5.27 0.51 22.06
C GLN A 48 -6.23 -0.25 21.14
N ILE A 49 -7.52 0.06 21.23
CA ILE A 49 -8.56 -0.59 20.43
C ILE A 49 -8.71 0.18 19.13
N MET A 50 -8.26 -0.40 18.02
CA MET A 50 -8.71 -0.02 16.68
C MET A 50 -10.25 0.07 16.66
N ASP A 51 -10.84 1.18 16.21
CA ASP A 51 -12.30 1.33 16.17
C ASP A 51 -12.91 0.45 15.08
N LEU A 52 -13.07 -0.83 15.41
CA LEU A 52 -13.81 -1.81 14.62
C LEU A 52 -15.33 -1.67 14.84
N LYS A 53 -15.79 -0.80 15.76
CA LYS A 53 -17.23 -0.53 15.96
C LYS A 53 -17.70 0.44 14.87
N GLN A 54 -18.00 -0.11 13.70
CA GLN A 54 -18.39 0.71 12.57
C GLN A 54 -19.80 1.29 12.77
N ARG A 55 -19.94 2.59 12.50
CA ARG A 55 -21.23 3.30 12.47
C ARG A 55 -21.88 3.19 11.09
N LYS A 56 -23.12 3.65 10.94
CA LYS A 56 -23.75 3.81 9.62
C LYS A 56 -22.96 4.79 8.74
N LEU A 57 -23.13 4.71 7.43
CA LEU A 57 -22.46 5.58 6.43
C LEU A 57 -22.83 7.05 6.66
N SER A 58 -21.82 7.92 6.64
CA SER A 58 -22.05 9.37 6.63
C SER A 58 -22.46 9.84 5.23
N LYS A 59 -22.99 11.07 5.14
CA LYS A 59 -23.32 11.69 3.86
C LYS A 59 -22.08 11.87 2.97
N SER A 60 -20.95 12.31 3.54
CA SER A 60 -19.71 12.51 2.78
C SER A 60 -19.15 11.19 2.24
N GLU A 61 -19.28 10.10 2.99
CA GLU A 61 -18.86 8.77 2.53
C GLU A 61 -19.74 8.29 1.38
N TRP A 62 -21.07 8.47 1.49
CA TRP A 62 -21.99 8.16 0.41
C TRP A 62 -21.68 8.94 -0.86
N GLU A 63 -21.36 10.23 -0.74
CA GLU A 63 -20.97 11.06 -1.89
C GLU A 63 -19.63 10.63 -2.49
N SER A 64 -18.68 10.16 -1.67
CA SER A 64 -17.36 9.75 -2.15
C SER A 64 -17.35 8.46 -2.96
N ILE A 65 -18.25 7.50 -2.66
CA ILE A 65 -18.37 6.25 -3.42
C ILE A 65 -19.06 6.44 -4.78
N GLU A 66 -19.78 7.55 -4.98
CA GLU A 66 -20.43 7.91 -6.25
C GLU A 66 -19.44 8.51 -7.27
N VAL A 67 -18.23 8.87 -6.83
CA VAL A 67 -17.18 9.38 -7.73
C VAL A 67 -16.64 8.20 -8.55
N PRO A 68 -16.78 8.21 -9.88
CA PRO A 68 -16.34 7.09 -10.71
C PRO A 68 -14.82 6.89 -10.59
N VAL A 69 -14.39 5.65 -10.78
CA VAL A 69 -12.97 5.31 -10.91
C VAL A 69 -12.42 5.70 -12.29
N SER A 70 -11.09 5.65 -12.45
CA SER A 70 -10.43 6.02 -13.70
C SER A 70 -10.81 5.09 -14.86
N ALA A 71 -10.67 5.55 -16.11
CA ALA A 71 -10.97 4.73 -17.30
C ALA A 71 -10.12 3.45 -17.37
N ASP A 72 -8.84 3.55 -17.01
CA ASP A 72 -7.94 2.39 -16.93
C ASP A 72 -8.40 1.36 -15.88
N GLU A 73 -8.91 1.84 -14.74
CA GLU A 73 -9.44 0.99 -13.69
C GLU A 73 -10.75 0.33 -14.12
N ILE A 74 -11.67 1.07 -14.76
CA ILE A 74 -12.89 0.51 -15.35
C ILE A 74 -12.57 -0.65 -16.31
N GLU A 75 -11.51 -0.52 -17.11
CA GLU A 75 -11.05 -1.59 -18.01
C GLU A 75 -10.64 -2.87 -17.24
N VAL A 76 -9.91 -2.70 -16.12
CA VAL A 76 -9.53 -3.81 -15.23
C VAL A 76 -10.75 -4.43 -14.55
N LEU A 77 -11.71 -3.62 -14.09
CA LEU A 77 -12.94 -4.12 -13.48
C LEU A 77 -13.77 -4.95 -14.49
N ASN A 78 -13.86 -4.49 -15.73
CA ASN A 78 -14.52 -5.24 -16.81
C ASN A 78 -13.78 -6.54 -17.14
N LEU A 79 -12.45 -6.56 -17.10
CA LEU A 79 -11.65 -7.78 -17.23
C LEU A 79 -11.97 -8.76 -16.09
N ILE A 80 -12.08 -8.30 -14.84
CA ILE A 80 -12.44 -9.15 -13.70
C ILE A 80 -13.84 -9.77 -13.88
N MET A 81 -14.82 -8.98 -14.30
CA MET A 81 -16.20 -9.44 -14.54
C MET A 81 -16.24 -10.47 -15.67
N ARG A 82 -15.69 -10.14 -16.85
CA ARG A 82 -15.63 -11.07 -18.00
C ARG A 82 -14.77 -12.30 -17.71
N GLY A 83 -13.78 -12.13 -16.85
CA GLY A 83 -12.88 -13.19 -16.43
C GLY A 83 -13.56 -14.29 -15.62
N PHE A 84 -14.72 -14.02 -15.02
CA PHE A 84 -15.52 -15.07 -14.39
C PHE A 84 -16.06 -16.07 -15.42
N SER A 85 -16.58 -15.61 -16.56
CA SER A 85 -17.06 -16.51 -17.62
C SER A 85 -15.89 -17.18 -18.34
N ASP A 86 -14.89 -16.40 -18.77
CA ASP A 86 -13.68 -16.87 -19.44
C ASP A 86 -12.40 -16.51 -18.67
N VAL A 87 -11.87 -17.48 -17.92
CA VAL A 87 -10.64 -17.32 -17.14
C VAL A 87 -9.38 -17.23 -18.00
N THR A 88 -9.46 -17.59 -19.28
CA THR A 88 -8.35 -17.56 -20.24
C THR A 88 -8.26 -16.24 -21.01
N LEU A 89 -9.19 -15.31 -20.75
CA LEU A 89 -9.25 -14.01 -21.40
C LEU A 89 -7.91 -13.27 -21.26
N LYS A 90 -7.31 -12.96 -22.41
CA LYS A 90 -6.04 -12.28 -22.56
C LYS A 90 -6.14 -11.33 -23.75
N TYR A 91 -5.77 -10.07 -23.55
CA TYR A 91 -5.74 -9.09 -24.63
C TYR A 91 -4.67 -8.04 -24.40
N ASN A 92 -4.22 -7.38 -25.47
CA ASN A 92 -3.26 -6.28 -25.38
C ASN A 92 -3.94 -4.92 -25.57
N LYS A 93 -3.55 -3.92 -24.77
CA LYS A 93 -4.04 -2.53 -24.92
C LYS A 93 -3.42 -1.81 -26.11
N HIS A 94 -2.27 -2.28 -26.59
CA HIS A 94 -1.52 -1.60 -27.65
C HIS A 94 -2.00 -2.06 -29.02
N ASN A 95 -2.27 -1.08 -29.87
CA ASN A 95 -2.80 -1.34 -31.21
C ASN A 95 -1.67 -1.67 -32.19
N SER A 96 -1.95 -2.65 -33.05
CA SER A 96 -1.26 -2.80 -34.33
C SER A 96 -1.66 -1.67 -35.28
N LEU A 97 -0.89 -1.47 -36.35
CA LEU A 97 -1.24 -0.49 -37.40
C LEU A 97 -2.64 -0.77 -37.98
N LEU A 98 -2.95 -2.03 -38.26
CA LEU A 98 -4.23 -2.43 -38.87
C LEU A 98 -5.41 -2.16 -37.93
N THR A 99 -5.23 -2.48 -36.64
CA THR A 99 -6.24 -2.21 -35.59
C THR A 99 -6.45 -0.71 -35.37
N TYR A 100 -5.37 0.07 -35.39
CA TYR A 100 -5.44 1.53 -35.29
C TYR A 100 -6.22 2.16 -36.46
N LEU A 101 -5.97 1.70 -37.70
CA LEU A 101 -6.66 2.19 -38.90
C LEU A 101 -8.11 1.70 -39.01
N LYS A 102 -8.52 0.71 -38.20
CA LYS A 102 -9.85 0.07 -38.21
C LYS A 102 -10.23 -0.50 -39.59
N ILE A 103 -9.25 -1.05 -40.31
CA ILE A 103 -9.42 -1.68 -41.63
C ILE A 103 -9.65 -3.18 -41.46
N GLU A 104 -10.35 -3.83 -42.38
CA GLU A 104 -10.49 -5.29 -42.39
C GLU A 104 -9.15 -5.97 -42.71
N LYS A 105 -8.84 -7.07 -42.01
CA LYS A 105 -7.61 -7.83 -42.27
C LYS A 105 -7.73 -8.61 -43.58
N SER A 106 -6.78 -8.40 -44.48
CA SER A 106 -6.54 -9.25 -45.65
C SER A 106 -5.06 -9.28 -45.99
N ASP A 107 -4.61 -10.36 -46.62
CA ASP A 107 -3.22 -10.55 -47.04
C ASP A 107 -2.73 -9.41 -47.96
N GLU A 108 -3.59 -8.99 -48.88
CA GLU A 108 -3.32 -7.87 -49.81
C GLU A 108 -3.16 -6.54 -49.07
N MET A 109 -3.94 -6.33 -48.01
CA MET A 109 -3.81 -5.12 -47.18
C MET A 109 -2.57 -5.17 -46.29
N GLU A 110 -2.22 -6.32 -45.73
CA GLU A 110 -0.97 -6.47 -44.96
C GLU A 110 0.27 -6.24 -45.83
N ASP A 111 0.28 -6.74 -47.07
CA ASP A 111 1.32 -6.47 -48.06
C ASP A 111 1.43 -4.98 -48.38
N TYR A 112 0.29 -4.31 -48.59
CA TYR A 112 0.26 -2.87 -48.85
C TYR A 112 0.80 -2.06 -47.68
N LEU A 113 0.32 -2.35 -46.46
CA LEU A 113 0.72 -1.65 -45.25
C LEU A 113 2.22 -1.82 -44.99
N TYR A 114 2.76 -3.03 -45.22
CA TYR A 114 4.20 -3.26 -45.09
C TYR A 114 5.00 -2.41 -46.07
N ASN A 115 4.65 -2.46 -47.36
CA ASN A 115 5.34 -1.70 -48.40
C ASN A 115 5.31 -0.18 -48.15
N THR A 116 4.20 0.31 -47.61
CA THR A 116 3.98 1.75 -47.40
C THR A 116 4.60 2.26 -46.10
N TYR A 117 4.49 1.53 -44.99
CA TYR A 117 4.87 2.03 -43.65
C TYR A 117 6.17 1.44 -43.10
N PHE A 118 6.60 0.25 -43.54
CA PHE A 118 7.70 -0.47 -42.88
C PHE A 118 8.89 -0.81 -43.80
N ALA A 119 8.63 -1.10 -45.08
CA ALA A 119 9.64 -1.62 -46.00
C ALA A 119 10.88 -0.73 -46.16
N ALA A 120 10.70 0.60 -46.20
CA ALA A 120 11.81 1.55 -46.31
C ALA A 120 12.79 1.42 -45.14
N LYS A 121 12.27 1.37 -43.91
CA LYS A 121 13.07 1.27 -42.68
C LYS A 121 13.73 -0.11 -42.57
N ILE A 122 13.01 -1.19 -42.86
CA ILE A 122 13.58 -2.55 -42.85
C ILE A 122 14.72 -2.67 -43.87
N THR A 123 14.52 -2.16 -45.09
CA THR A 123 15.56 -2.18 -46.14
C THR A 123 16.81 -1.39 -45.74
N GLU A 124 16.63 -0.25 -45.06
CA GLU A 124 17.73 0.52 -44.47
C GLU A 124 18.52 -0.31 -43.45
N LEU A 125 17.82 -1.00 -42.54
CA LEU A 125 18.44 -1.84 -41.50
C LEU A 125 19.19 -3.03 -42.11
N ILE A 126 18.61 -3.71 -43.11
CA ILE A 126 19.26 -4.82 -43.83
C ILE A 126 20.59 -4.35 -44.43
N LYS A 127 20.60 -3.22 -45.13
CA LYS A 127 21.82 -2.67 -45.77
C LYS A 127 22.86 -2.22 -44.74
N LYS A 128 22.42 -1.53 -43.68
CA LYS A 128 23.31 -0.95 -42.66
C LYS A 128 24.04 -2.01 -41.81
N TYR A 129 23.37 -3.14 -41.54
CA TYR A 129 23.87 -4.20 -40.67
C TYR A 129 24.19 -5.52 -41.40
N ASN A 130 24.08 -5.55 -42.74
CA ASN A 130 24.29 -6.74 -43.56
C ASN A 130 23.42 -7.94 -43.13
N ALA A 131 22.19 -7.68 -42.72
CA ALA A 131 21.25 -8.67 -42.18
C ALA A 131 20.32 -9.21 -43.26
N THR A 132 20.89 -9.85 -44.29
CA THR A 132 20.14 -10.35 -45.47
C THR A 132 19.10 -11.41 -45.15
N PHE A 133 19.26 -12.11 -44.01
CA PHE A 133 18.29 -13.10 -43.53
C PHE A 133 16.92 -12.51 -43.15
N MET A 134 16.79 -11.18 -43.00
CA MET A 134 15.51 -10.50 -42.75
C MET A 134 14.75 -10.14 -44.05
N ALA A 135 15.29 -10.47 -45.22
CA ALA A 135 14.67 -10.10 -46.50
C ALA A 135 13.40 -10.93 -46.74
N ILE A 136 12.26 -10.26 -46.97
CA ILE A 136 10.99 -10.91 -47.32
C ILE A 136 10.55 -10.51 -48.73
N SER A 137 9.93 -11.46 -49.44
CA SER A 137 9.23 -11.21 -50.69
C SER A 137 7.80 -10.75 -50.42
N VAL A 138 7.45 -9.53 -50.84
CA VAL A 138 6.13 -8.93 -50.65
C VAL A 138 5.55 -8.50 -52.00
N ASN A 139 4.25 -8.72 -52.21
CA ASN A 139 3.60 -8.36 -53.47
C ASN A 139 3.52 -6.82 -53.63
N PRO A 140 4.12 -6.24 -54.69
CA PRO A 140 4.16 -4.78 -54.87
C PRO A 140 2.85 -4.18 -55.42
N LYS A 141 1.90 -5.00 -55.91
CA LYS A 141 0.65 -4.54 -56.53
C LYS A 141 -0.57 -5.13 -55.83
N THR A 142 -1.13 -4.36 -54.90
CA THR A 142 -2.33 -4.73 -54.14
C THR A 142 -3.48 -3.78 -54.48
N LYS A 143 -4.67 -4.33 -54.75
CA LYS A 143 -5.87 -3.54 -55.06
C LYS A 143 -6.57 -3.17 -53.76
N ILE A 144 -6.79 -1.87 -53.54
CA ILE A 144 -7.41 -1.35 -52.30
C ILE A 144 -8.82 -0.83 -52.60
N LYS A 145 -9.76 -1.05 -51.68
CA LYS A 145 -11.11 -0.45 -51.74
C LYS A 145 -11.01 1.07 -51.57
N LYS A 146 -11.81 1.84 -52.31
CA LYS A 146 -11.81 3.32 -52.22
C LYS A 146 -12.04 3.86 -50.80
N ALA A 147 -12.83 3.16 -49.98
CA ALA A 147 -13.11 3.55 -48.60
C ALA A 147 -11.86 3.49 -47.68
N ASP A 148 -11.00 2.50 -47.90
CA ASP A 148 -9.77 2.31 -47.11
C ASP A 148 -8.68 3.30 -47.56
N MET A 149 -8.66 3.66 -48.84
CA MET A 149 -7.74 4.66 -49.41
C MET A 149 -7.86 6.02 -48.71
N ILE A 150 -9.09 6.48 -48.41
CA ILE A 150 -9.33 7.73 -47.69
C ILE A 150 -8.75 7.69 -46.26
N ARG A 151 -8.85 6.54 -45.58
CA ARG A 151 -8.31 6.36 -44.22
C ARG A 151 -6.78 6.33 -44.21
N LEU A 152 -6.18 5.76 -45.25
CA LEU A 152 -4.73 5.70 -45.44
C LEU A 152 -4.14 7.07 -45.79
N GLU A 153 -4.80 7.85 -46.65
CA GLU A 153 -4.39 9.22 -46.98
C GLU A 153 -4.39 10.14 -45.75
N LYS A 154 -5.40 10.00 -44.88
CA LYS A 154 -5.49 10.76 -43.62
C LYS A 154 -4.42 10.33 -42.60
N ASN A 155 -3.96 9.09 -42.64
CA ASN A 155 -2.99 8.52 -41.70
C ASN A 155 -1.70 8.12 -42.41
N SER A 156 -1.10 9.03 -43.18
CA SER A 156 0.19 8.78 -43.83
C SER A 156 1.30 8.49 -42.81
N ALA A 157 2.38 7.81 -43.21
CA ALA A 157 3.50 7.49 -42.32
C ALA A 157 4.06 8.74 -41.61
N ALA A 158 4.19 9.86 -42.33
CA ALA A 158 4.61 11.14 -41.77
C ALA A 158 3.62 11.73 -40.75
N ALA A 159 2.31 11.53 -40.96
CA ALA A 159 1.28 11.97 -40.02
C ALA A 159 1.26 11.12 -38.74
N LEU A 160 1.53 9.82 -38.83
CA LEU A 160 1.67 8.92 -37.68
C LEU A 160 2.90 9.25 -36.84
N GLU A 161 4.04 9.56 -37.49
CA GLU A 161 5.25 10.02 -36.80
C GLU A 161 5.03 11.38 -36.11
N ALA A 162 4.37 12.33 -36.78
CA ALA A 162 4.07 13.64 -36.20
C ALA A 162 3.10 13.58 -35.01
N SER A 163 2.16 12.62 -35.02
CA SER A 163 1.19 12.43 -33.94
C SER A 163 1.72 11.62 -32.75
N LYS A 164 2.99 11.16 -32.80
CA LYS A 164 3.65 10.37 -31.74
C LYS A 164 2.85 9.13 -31.33
N ILE A 165 2.11 8.54 -32.25
CA ILE A 165 1.32 7.35 -31.97
C ILE A 165 2.26 6.15 -31.90
N ILE A 166 2.22 5.45 -30.77
CA ILE A 166 3.05 4.27 -30.55
C ILE A 166 2.30 3.04 -31.06
N LEU A 167 2.69 2.57 -32.25
CA LEU A 167 2.19 1.31 -32.81
C LEU A 167 3.11 0.15 -32.39
N TYR A 168 2.51 -1.03 -32.17
CA TYR A 168 3.25 -2.19 -31.70
C TYR A 168 4.37 -2.61 -32.67
N GLU A 169 4.12 -2.57 -33.98
CA GLU A 169 5.13 -2.90 -35.00
C GLU A 169 6.32 -1.93 -34.96
N HIS A 170 6.11 -0.64 -34.72
CA HIS A 170 7.21 0.33 -34.59
C HIS A 170 8.08 0.06 -33.36
N VAL A 171 7.48 -0.43 -32.26
CA VAL A 171 8.22 -0.87 -31.08
C VAL A 171 9.13 -2.06 -31.43
N LEU A 172 8.60 -3.07 -32.12
CA LEU A 172 9.38 -4.22 -32.57
C LEU A 172 10.53 -3.82 -33.51
N ILE A 173 10.28 -2.94 -34.49
CA ILE A 173 11.31 -2.45 -35.42
C ILE A 173 12.43 -1.69 -34.67
N ASN A 174 12.08 -0.88 -33.66
CA ASN A 174 13.07 -0.19 -32.84
C ASN A 174 13.92 -1.18 -32.01
N LEU A 175 13.31 -2.24 -31.49
CA LEU A 175 14.06 -3.32 -30.82
C LEU A 175 15.01 -4.04 -31.78
N ILE A 176 14.58 -4.30 -33.02
CA ILE A 176 15.42 -4.87 -34.07
C ILE A 176 16.63 -3.97 -34.36
N GLU A 177 16.40 -2.66 -34.57
CA GLU A 177 17.49 -1.71 -34.85
C GLU A 177 18.54 -1.71 -33.72
N ASN A 178 18.10 -1.67 -32.46
CA ASN A 178 19.00 -1.67 -31.31
C ASN A 178 19.74 -3.01 -31.14
N LEU A 179 19.06 -4.14 -31.37
CA LEU A 179 19.67 -5.47 -31.34
C LEU A 179 20.80 -5.56 -32.35
N LEU A 180 20.54 -5.22 -33.62
CA LEU A 180 21.54 -5.30 -34.69
C LEU A 180 22.70 -4.32 -34.45
N LYS A 181 22.41 -3.12 -33.95
CA LYS A 181 23.42 -2.12 -33.59
C LYS A 181 24.38 -2.63 -32.51
N LEU A 182 23.86 -3.24 -31.45
CA LEU A 182 24.69 -3.74 -30.36
C LEU A 182 25.39 -5.04 -30.72
N LYS A 183 24.78 -5.93 -31.52
CA LYS A 183 25.45 -7.14 -32.00
C LYS A 183 26.69 -6.80 -32.83
N LYS A 184 26.60 -5.80 -33.71
CA LYS A 184 27.77 -5.30 -34.48
C LYS A 184 28.88 -4.73 -33.61
N ASN A 185 28.53 -4.16 -32.46
CA ASN A 185 29.46 -3.49 -31.54
C ASN A 185 29.90 -4.39 -30.35
N ASN A 186 29.56 -5.68 -30.34
CA ASN A 186 29.73 -6.58 -29.18
C ASN A 186 29.15 -6.02 -27.87
N GLY A 187 28.07 -5.25 -27.97
CA GLY A 187 27.31 -4.70 -26.85
C GLY A 187 26.30 -5.69 -26.27
N ASN A 188 25.48 -5.20 -25.34
CA ASN A 188 24.50 -6.01 -24.60
C ASN A 188 23.23 -6.32 -25.43
N TRP A 189 23.38 -7.05 -26.53
CA TRP A 189 22.30 -7.34 -27.47
C TRP A 189 21.27 -8.35 -26.92
N GLU A 190 21.66 -9.18 -25.96
CA GLU A 190 20.79 -10.19 -25.34
C GLU A 190 19.59 -9.57 -24.60
N TYR A 191 19.72 -8.34 -24.10
CA TYR A 191 18.61 -7.56 -23.55
C TYR A 191 17.48 -7.38 -24.57
N TYR A 192 17.82 -6.95 -25.78
CA TYR A 192 16.86 -6.69 -26.84
C TYR A 192 16.31 -8.00 -27.41
N TYR A 193 17.15 -9.04 -27.51
CA TYR A 193 16.71 -10.38 -27.90
C TYR A 193 15.67 -10.92 -26.91
N PHE A 194 15.97 -10.93 -25.61
CA PHE A 194 15.06 -11.41 -24.57
C PHE A 194 13.75 -10.61 -24.53
N THR A 195 13.84 -9.28 -24.66
CA THR A 195 12.67 -8.40 -24.74
C THR A 195 11.80 -8.78 -25.94
N MET A 196 12.38 -8.90 -27.13
CA MET A 196 11.65 -9.22 -28.35
C MET A 196 11.04 -10.62 -28.31
N TYR A 197 11.78 -11.60 -27.77
CA TYR A 197 11.31 -12.97 -27.53
C TYR A 197 10.05 -12.99 -26.66
N LYS A 198 9.98 -12.17 -25.60
CA LYS A 198 8.77 -12.07 -24.76
C LYS A 198 7.64 -11.30 -25.45
N LEU A 199 7.95 -10.21 -26.15
CA LEU A 199 6.92 -9.37 -26.78
C LEU A 199 6.21 -10.00 -27.98
N ILE A 200 6.89 -10.85 -28.76
CA ILE A 200 6.24 -11.51 -29.92
C ILE A 200 5.16 -12.51 -29.50
N ARG A 201 5.20 -13.00 -28.25
CA ARG A 201 4.23 -13.93 -27.67
C ARG A 201 3.01 -13.24 -27.04
N ASN A 202 2.93 -11.91 -27.12
CA ASN A 202 1.76 -11.14 -26.67
C ASN A 202 0.60 -11.24 -27.65
N SER A 203 -0.61 -11.06 -27.15
CA SER A 203 -1.87 -11.28 -27.86
C SER A 203 -2.32 -10.00 -28.57
N VAL A 204 -1.45 -9.46 -29.43
CA VAL A 204 -1.73 -8.24 -30.20
C VAL A 204 -2.53 -8.60 -31.45
N ILE A 205 -3.73 -8.02 -31.56
CA ILE A 205 -4.67 -8.31 -32.65
C ILE A 205 -4.17 -7.70 -33.96
N ASN A 206 -4.27 -8.45 -35.06
CA ASN A 206 -3.95 -8.02 -36.42
C ASN A 206 -2.54 -7.41 -36.58
N MET A 207 -1.53 -8.04 -35.98
CA MET A 207 -0.14 -7.68 -36.28
C MET A 207 0.19 -8.01 -37.73
N ASN A 208 0.96 -7.15 -38.40
CA ASN A 208 1.37 -7.39 -39.78
C ASN A 208 2.24 -8.66 -39.89
N ARG A 209 1.82 -9.62 -40.74
CA ARG A 209 2.51 -10.90 -40.93
C ARG A 209 4.00 -10.80 -41.28
N HIS A 210 4.39 -9.77 -42.04
CA HIS A 210 5.79 -9.61 -42.48
C HIS A 210 6.69 -9.18 -41.33
N ILE A 211 6.19 -8.31 -40.44
CA ILE A 211 6.93 -7.91 -39.24
C ILE A 211 7.11 -9.09 -38.29
N GLU A 212 6.06 -9.88 -38.09
CA GLU A 212 6.11 -11.10 -37.30
C GLU A 212 7.12 -12.10 -37.87
N GLN A 213 7.12 -12.32 -39.19
CA GLN A 213 8.09 -13.16 -39.89
C GLN A 213 9.54 -12.67 -39.71
N ILE A 214 9.80 -11.37 -39.86
CA ILE A 214 11.14 -10.80 -39.62
C ILE A 214 11.60 -11.08 -38.20
N VAL A 215 10.75 -10.82 -37.21
CA VAL A 215 11.10 -11.03 -35.80
C VAL A 215 11.43 -12.50 -35.55
N ASN A 216 10.60 -13.43 -36.02
CA ASN A 216 10.83 -14.87 -35.84
C ASN A 216 12.11 -15.35 -36.55
N GLN A 217 12.43 -14.81 -37.74
CA GLN A 217 13.70 -15.09 -38.43
C GLN A 217 14.90 -14.61 -37.62
N ILE A 218 14.84 -13.39 -37.05
CA ILE A 218 15.91 -12.87 -36.19
C ILE A 218 16.08 -13.74 -34.94
N LEU A 219 14.97 -14.14 -34.30
CA LEU A 219 15.02 -14.97 -33.10
C LEU A 219 15.66 -16.33 -33.39
N ALA A 220 15.30 -16.97 -34.51
CA ALA A 220 15.87 -18.25 -34.92
C ALA A 220 17.36 -18.16 -35.29
N VAL A 221 17.77 -17.12 -36.03
CA VAL A 221 19.17 -16.96 -36.45
C VAL A 221 20.12 -16.75 -35.27
N TYR A 222 19.68 -16.05 -34.22
CA TYR A 222 20.51 -15.77 -33.06
C TYR A 222 20.24 -16.69 -31.87
N GLU A 223 19.38 -17.71 -31.99
CA GLU A 223 18.99 -18.60 -30.88
C GLU A 223 20.21 -19.29 -30.25
N ASP A 224 21.08 -19.89 -31.06
CA ASP A 224 22.28 -20.60 -30.62
C ASP A 224 23.33 -19.68 -29.98
N ASP A 225 23.28 -18.38 -30.28
CA ASP A 225 24.20 -17.37 -29.72
C ASP A 225 23.76 -16.89 -28.32
N VAL A 226 22.54 -17.21 -27.89
CA VAL A 226 21.98 -16.70 -26.63
C VAL A 226 22.45 -17.54 -25.46
N ASN A 227 23.13 -16.89 -24.51
CA ASN A 227 23.55 -17.52 -23.28
C ASN A 227 22.52 -17.28 -22.15
N MET A 228 21.83 -18.34 -21.73
CA MET A 228 20.85 -18.28 -20.62
C MET A 228 21.50 -17.83 -19.30
N SER A 229 22.74 -18.25 -19.03
CA SER A 229 23.50 -17.84 -17.84
C SER A 229 23.71 -16.33 -17.81
N LYS A 230 24.00 -15.71 -18.98
CA LYS A 230 24.11 -14.25 -19.09
C LYS A 230 22.78 -13.52 -18.86
N ILE A 231 21.66 -14.12 -19.26
CA ILE A 231 20.31 -13.57 -18.99
C ILE A 231 20.01 -13.59 -17.48
N VAL A 232 20.32 -14.69 -16.80
CA VAL A 232 20.16 -14.80 -15.34
C VAL A 232 21.09 -13.82 -14.63
N GLU A 233 22.35 -13.70 -15.07
CA GLU A 233 23.34 -12.74 -14.56
C GLU A 233 22.88 -11.28 -14.65
N ASN A 234 22.07 -10.94 -15.66
CA ASN A 234 21.57 -9.59 -15.90
C ASN A 234 20.06 -9.45 -15.62
N ALA A 235 19.47 -10.39 -14.87
CA ALA A 235 18.02 -10.46 -14.66
C ALA A 235 17.42 -9.19 -14.05
N VAL A 236 18.18 -8.45 -13.24
CA VAL A 236 17.75 -7.17 -12.67
C VAL A 236 17.38 -6.16 -13.76
N ASP A 237 18.22 -6.05 -14.80
CA ASP A 237 17.99 -5.08 -15.87
C ASP A 237 17.10 -5.67 -16.98
N TYR A 238 17.20 -6.99 -17.24
CA TYR A 238 16.49 -7.66 -18.33
C TYR A 238 15.04 -8.02 -18.01
N ILE A 239 14.74 -8.25 -16.73
CA ILE A 239 13.42 -8.70 -16.26
C ILE A 239 12.80 -7.64 -15.35
N GLU A 240 13.45 -7.30 -14.23
CA GLU A 240 12.83 -6.44 -13.20
C GLU A 240 12.69 -4.96 -13.62
N LYS A 241 13.70 -4.40 -14.31
CA LYS A 241 13.68 -3.00 -14.78
C LYS A 241 13.30 -2.83 -16.25
N ASN A 242 12.91 -3.91 -16.93
CA ASN A 242 12.61 -3.85 -18.35
C ASN A 242 11.24 -3.21 -18.61
N GLU A 243 11.27 -1.91 -18.92
CA GLU A 243 10.06 -1.12 -19.14
C GLU A 243 9.23 -1.62 -20.34
N ASN A 244 9.87 -2.18 -21.37
CA ASN A 244 9.16 -2.66 -22.55
C ASN A 244 8.30 -3.88 -22.22
N ILE A 245 8.85 -4.86 -21.49
CA ILE A 245 8.09 -6.05 -21.08
C ILE A 245 6.91 -5.65 -20.20
N LEU A 246 7.14 -4.75 -19.23
CA LEU A 246 6.10 -4.33 -18.28
C LEU A 246 5.00 -3.49 -18.93
N LYS A 247 5.37 -2.59 -19.85
CA LYS A 247 4.41 -1.69 -20.50
C LYS A 247 3.56 -2.43 -21.53
N TYR A 248 4.17 -3.27 -22.35
CA TYR A 248 3.52 -3.90 -23.49
C TYR A 248 2.95 -5.30 -23.19
N SER A 249 3.01 -5.77 -21.93
CA SER A 249 2.44 -7.06 -21.53
C SER A 249 0.93 -7.12 -21.73
N ASP A 250 0.41 -8.31 -21.99
CA ASP A 250 -1.03 -8.54 -22.06
C ASP A 250 -1.73 -8.30 -20.72
N MET A 251 -2.94 -7.77 -20.79
CA MET A 251 -3.89 -7.72 -19.68
C MET A 251 -4.57 -9.08 -19.57
N MET A 252 -4.49 -9.68 -18.38
CA MET A 252 -5.13 -10.95 -18.03
C MET A 252 -5.40 -11.01 -16.53
N LEU A 253 -6.27 -11.92 -16.09
CA LEU A 253 -6.45 -12.23 -14.68
C LEU A 253 -5.17 -12.78 -14.05
N TYR A 254 -5.00 -12.53 -12.75
CA TYR A 254 -4.00 -13.26 -11.96
C TYR A 254 -4.40 -14.74 -11.82
N ASP A 255 -3.41 -15.63 -11.72
CA ASP A 255 -3.68 -17.08 -11.70
C ASP A 255 -4.55 -17.48 -10.51
N HIS A 256 -4.35 -16.86 -9.35
CA HIS A 256 -5.21 -17.08 -8.18
C HIS A 256 -6.66 -16.61 -8.38
N GLN A 257 -6.91 -15.59 -9.22
CA GLN A 257 -8.27 -15.20 -9.59
C GLN A 257 -8.91 -16.24 -10.51
N LYS A 258 -8.14 -16.78 -11.47
CA LYS A 258 -8.60 -17.86 -12.36
C LYS A 258 -8.97 -19.11 -11.57
N GLU A 259 -8.12 -19.52 -10.63
CA GLU A 259 -8.38 -20.65 -9.73
C GLU A 259 -9.63 -20.42 -8.89
N LEU A 260 -9.74 -19.25 -8.24
CA LEU A 260 -10.91 -18.89 -7.44
C LEU A 260 -12.21 -18.94 -8.27
N PHE A 261 -12.25 -18.31 -9.44
CA PHE A 261 -13.42 -18.29 -10.30
C PHE A 261 -13.79 -19.69 -10.79
N THR A 262 -12.79 -20.52 -11.13
CA THR A 262 -13.00 -21.91 -11.54
C THR A 262 -13.61 -22.74 -10.41
N CYS A 263 -13.06 -22.62 -9.19
CA CYS A 263 -13.58 -23.26 -7.99
C CYS A 263 -15.02 -22.84 -7.68
N CYS A 264 -15.33 -21.55 -7.79
CA CYS A 264 -16.63 -21.00 -7.45
C CYS A 264 -17.74 -21.37 -8.44
N LYS A 265 -17.42 -21.88 -9.65
CA LYS A 265 -18.41 -22.40 -10.61
C LYS A 265 -19.07 -23.72 -10.19
N SER A 266 -18.42 -24.51 -9.33
CA SER A 266 -19.00 -25.77 -8.83
C SER A 266 -20.26 -25.51 -7.98
N ALA A 267 -21.24 -26.41 -8.00
CA ALA A 267 -22.44 -26.31 -7.17
C ALA A 267 -22.26 -26.85 -5.74
N MET A 268 -21.18 -27.61 -5.49
CA MET A 268 -20.93 -28.22 -4.18
C MET A 268 -20.62 -27.16 -3.11
N PRO A 269 -21.01 -27.38 -1.84
CA PRO A 269 -20.51 -26.60 -0.71
C PRO A 269 -18.99 -26.52 -0.73
N LYS A 270 -18.43 -25.39 -0.31
CA LYS A 270 -16.98 -25.20 -0.35
C LYS A 270 -16.49 -24.20 0.68
N LEU A 271 -15.31 -24.50 1.22
CA LEU A 271 -14.51 -23.57 2.00
C LEU A 271 -13.22 -23.30 1.22
N VAL A 272 -13.05 -22.07 0.78
CA VAL A 272 -11.88 -21.62 0.03
C VAL A 272 -10.95 -20.84 0.95
N LEU A 273 -9.74 -21.34 1.16
CA LEU A 273 -8.64 -20.60 1.79
C LEU A 273 -7.89 -19.84 0.69
N TYR A 274 -8.14 -18.55 0.56
CA TYR A 274 -7.64 -17.70 -0.51
C TYR A 274 -6.43 -16.88 -0.07
N ILE A 275 -5.23 -17.40 -0.37
CA ILE A 275 -3.93 -16.89 0.06
C ILE A 275 -3.19 -16.28 -1.12
N ALA A 276 -3.31 -14.98 -1.31
CA ALA A 276 -2.51 -14.26 -2.30
C ALA A 276 -1.85 -13.01 -1.66
N PRO A 277 -0.75 -12.51 -2.22
CA PRO A 277 -0.11 -11.30 -1.72
C PRO A 277 -1.07 -10.11 -1.71
N THR A 278 -0.82 -9.15 -0.85
CA THR A 278 -1.53 -7.87 -0.87
C THR A 278 -1.22 -7.09 -2.15
N GLY A 279 -2.24 -6.42 -2.70
CA GLY A 279 -2.13 -5.65 -3.95
C GLY A 279 -2.35 -6.46 -5.23
N THR A 280 -2.69 -7.75 -5.17
CA THR A 280 -2.98 -8.58 -6.36
C THR A 280 -4.48 -8.70 -6.68
N GLY A 281 -5.31 -7.76 -6.21
CA GLY A 281 -6.72 -7.70 -6.59
C GLY A 281 -7.66 -8.67 -5.87
N LYS A 282 -7.26 -9.29 -4.74
CA LYS A 282 -8.14 -10.14 -3.91
C LYS A 282 -9.49 -9.48 -3.62
N THR A 283 -9.46 -8.29 -3.03
CA THR A 283 -10.64 -7.50 -2.63
C THR A 283 -11.59 -7.16 -3.79
N LEU A 284 -11.13 -7.15 -5.04
CA LEU A 284 -11.96 -6.90 -6.23
C LEU A 284 -12.57 -8.18 -6.84
N SER A 285 -12.09 -9.36 -6.43
CA SER A 285 -12.61 -10.67 -6.89
C SER A 285 -14.13 -10.85 -6.70
N PRO A 286 -14.77 -10.33 -5.64
CA PRO A 286 -16.23 -10.32 -5.49
C PRO A 286 -17.00 -9.80 -6.70
N LEU A 287 -16.45 -8.84 -7.46
CA LEU A 287 -17.10 -8.31 -8.66
C LEU A 287 -17.30 -9.39 -9.73
N GLY A 288 -16.29 -10.23 -9.96
CA GLY A 288 -16.39 -11.36 -10.88
C GLY A 288 -17.31 -12.46 -10.34
N LEU A 289 -17.23 -12.78 -9.05
CA LEU A 289 -18.13 -13.76 -8.42
C LEU A 289 -19.60 -13.35 -8.53
N SER A 290 -19.88 -12.05 -8.48
CA SER A 290 -21.23 -11.49 -8.57
C SER A 290 -21.90 -11.63 -9.95
N GLU A 291 -21.18 -12.10 -10.97
CA GLU A 291 -21.76 -12.36 -12.31
C GLU A 291 -22.81 -13.48 -12.29
N THR A 292 -22.62 -14.49 -11.43
CA THR A 292 -23.54 -15.64 -11.34
C THR A 292 -24.05 -15.90 -9.93
N LYS A 293 -23.30 -15.48 -8.90
CA LYS A 293 -23.64 -15.70 -7.49
C LYS A 293 -23.96 -14.38 -6.82
N ARG A 294 -24.62 -14.44 -5.67
CA ARG A 294 -24.78 -13.31 -4.76
C ARG A 294 -23.63 -13.31 -3.76
N VAL A 295 -23.11 -12.14 -3.43
CA VAL A 295 -21.94 -12.05 -2.55
C VAL A 295 -22.28 -11.29 -1.27
N ILE A 296 -22.01 -11.91 -0.12
CA ILE A 296 -21.91 -11.23 1.17
C ILE A 296 -20.43 -10.94 1.40
N PHE A 297 -20.03 -9.68 1.23
CA PHE A 297 -18.67 -9.24 1.47
C PHE A 297 -18.54 -8.77 2.93
N VAL A 298 -17.80 -9.54 3.73
CA VAL A 298 -17.50 -9.22 5.14
C VAL A 298 -16.13 -8.57 5.19
N CYS A 299 -16.06 -7.32 5.65
CA CYS A 299 -14.79 -6.63 5.85
C CYS A 299 -14.56 -6.30 7.32
N ALA A 300 -13.32 -6.51 7.78
CA ALA A 300 -12.91 -6.04 9.10
C ALA A 300 -12.85 -4.50 9.15
N ALA A 301 -12.42 -3.87 8.05
CA ALA A 301 -12.18 -2.43 8.00
C ALA A 301 -13.06 -1.70 6.98
N ARG A 302 -13.72 -0.63 7.45
CA ARG A 302 -14.71 0.17 6.72
C ARG A 302 -14.25 0.65 5.35
N HIS A 303 -13.05 1.23 5.28
CA HIS A 303 -12.48 1.80 4.06
C HIS A 303 -12.25 0.75 2.95
N VAL A 304 -12.01 -0.53 3.31
CA VAL A 304 -11.90 -1.62 2.33
C VAL A 304 -13.26 -1.89 1.68
N GLY A 305 -14.32 -1.92 2.50
CA GLY A 305 -15.69 -2.06 2.01
C GLY A 305 -16.09 -0.89 1.11
N LEU A 306 -15.73 0.34 1.47
CA LEU A 306 -15.97 1.54 0.66
C LEU A 306 -15.23 1.50 -0.69
N ALA A 307 -13.98 1.04 -0.71
CA ALA A 307 -13.21 0.89 -1.95
C ALA A 307 -13.86 -0.12 -2.91
N LEU A 308 -14.31 -1.27 -2.38
CA LEU A 308 -15.07 -2.24 -3.18
C LEU A 308 -16.41 -1.64 -3.67
N ALA A 309 -17.12 -0.89 -2.82
CA ALA A 309 -18.37 -0.25 -3.19
C ALA A 309 -18.20 0.74 -4.34
N ARG A 310 -17.17 1.59 -4.28
CA ARG A 310 -16.84 2.55 -5.35
C ARG A 310 -16.52 1.84 -6.67
N ALA A 311 -15.75 0.75 -6.62
CA ALA A 311 -15.46 -0.08 -7.79
C ALA A 311 -16.75 -0.71 -8.36
N ALA A 312 -17.60 -1.27 -7.50
CA ALA A 312 -18.87 -1.89 -7.88
C ALA A 312 -19.84 -0.90 -8.55
N ILE A 313 -20.02 0.29 -7.96
CA ILE A 313 -20.86 1.36 -8.51
C ILE A 313 -20.33 1.81 -9.88
N SER A 314 -19.01 1.93 -10.05
CA SER A 314 -18.40 2.37 -11.30
C SER A 314 -18.66 1.42 -12.49
N VAL A 315 -18.97 0.15 -12.23
CA VAL A 315 -19.39 -0.83 -13.25
C VAL A 315 -20.88 -1.20 -13.13
N ASN A 316 -21.67 -0.34 -12.49
CA ASN A 316 -23.12 -0.46 -12.32
C ASN A 316 -23.61 -1.73 -11.61
N LYS A 317 -22.82 -2.27 -10.68
CA LYS A 317 -23.26 -3.38 -9.82
C LYS A 317 -24.29 -2.90 -8.80
N LYS A 318 -25.24 -3.78 -8.49
CA LYS A 318 -26.33 -3.50 -7.56
C LYS A 318 -25.93 -3.88 -6.15
N ILE A 319 -25.60 -2.89 -5.33
CA ILE A 319 -25.04 -3.13 -3.99
C ILE A 319 -25.95 -2.68 -2.84
N ALA A 320 -25.71 -3.25 -1.67
CA ALA A 320 -26.32 -2.87 -0.40
C ALA A 320 -25.27 -2.74 0.70
N PHE A 321 -25.56 -1.96 1.74
CA PHE A 321 -24.68 -1.70 2.87
C PHE A 321 -25.30 -2.15 4.19
N ALA A 322 -24.53 -2.89 4.97
CA ALA A 322 -24.86 -3.36 6.31
C ALA A 322 -23.69 -3.09 7.27
N PHE A 323 -23.47 -1.82 7.60
CA PHE A 323 -22.45 -1.39 8.56
C PHE A 323 -23.09 -1.01 9.89
N GLY A 324 -22.64 -1.62 10.99
CA GLY A 324 -23.20 -1.42 12.32
C GLY A 324 -24.69 -1.77 12.43
N CYS A 325 -25.16 -2.77 11.67
CA CYS A 325 -26.56 -3.20 11.63
C CYS A 325 -26.84 -4.33 12.63
N SER A 326 -27.87 -4.13 13.45
CA SER A 326 -28.40 -5.13 14.39
C SER A 326 -29.60 -5.90 13.84
N SER A 327 -30.25 -5.40 12.79
CA SER A 327 -31.37 -6.03 12.11
C SER A 327 -31.38 -5.74 10.60
N ALA A 328 -32.19 -6.50 9.87
CA ALA A 328 -32.37 -6.36 8.43
C ALA A 328 -32.96 -4.99 8.00
N GLU A 329 -33.76 -4.35 8.86
CA GLU A 329 -34.39 -3.04 8.57
C GLU A 329 -33.38 -1.88 8.48
N GLU A 330 -32.19 -2.09 9.05
CA GLU A 330 -31.12 -1.10 9.07
C GLU A 330 -30.25 -1.12 7.81
N ILE A 331 -30.42 -2.13 6.96
CA ILE A 331 -29.71 -2.27 5.69
C ILE A 331 -30.13 -1.14 4.76
N ARG A 332 -29.18 -0.63 3.97
CA ARG A 332 -29.43 0.46 3.02
C ARG A 332 -29.03 0.04 1.61
N LEU A 333 -29.97 0.18 0.69
CA LEU A 333 -29.78 -0.14 -0.73
C LEU A 333 -29.17 1.05 -1.46
N HIS A 334 -28.22 0.77 -2.35
CA HIS A 334 -27.81 1.75 -3.34
C HIS A 334 -28.92 1.97 -4.38
N TYR A 335 -28.96 3.14 -5.02
CA TYR A 335 -30.01 3.47 -6.00
C TYR A 335 -30.07 2.49 -7.18
N PHE A 336 -28.95 1.88 -7.57
CA PHE A 336 -28.93 0.83 -8.60
C PHE A 336 -29.63 -0.47 -8.18
N ALA A 337 -29.69 -0.76 -6.87
CA ALA A 337 -30.38 -1.90 -6.31
C ALA A 337 -31.85 -1.60 -5.97
N ALA A 338 -32.25 -0.32 -5.92
CA ALA A 338 -33.60 0.08 -5.55
C ALA A 338 -34.64 -0.45 -6.56
N LYS A 339 -35.56 -1.29 -6.09
CA LYS A 339 -36.73 -1.74 -6.86
C LYS A 339 -37.96 -0.86 -6.60
N GLU A 340 -38.26 -0.63 -5.32
CA GLU A 340 -39.40 0.17 -4.89
C GLU A 340 -38.92 1.49 -4.30
N TYR A 341 -39.40 2.59 -4.88
CA TYR A 341 -39.03 3.92 -4.43
C TYR A 341 -40.10 4.95 -4.81
N THR A 342 -40.20 5.99 -3.99
CA THR A 342 -41.01 7.17 -4.30
C THR A 342 -40.20 8.15 -5.14
N LYS A 343 -40.84 8.81 -6.10
CA LYS A 343 -40.21 9.83 -6.94
C LYS A 343 -40.51 11.21 -6.39
N ASN A 344 -39.55 12.11 -6.51
CA ASN A 344 -39.78 13.52 -6.23
C ASN A 344 -40.63 14.14 -7.33
N TRP A 345 -41.77 14.72 -6.93
CA TRP A 345 -42.71 15.34 -7.86
C TRP A 345 -42.14 16.56 -8.59
N ARG A 346 -41.11 17.22 -8.05
CA ARG A 346 -40.44 18.37 -8.70
C ARG A 346 -39.33 17.95 -9.65
N THR A 347 -38.45 17.05 -9.21
CA THR A 347 -37.21 16.72 -9.94
C THR A 347 -37.30 15.42 -10.74
N GLY A 348 -38.33 14.60 -10.52
CA GLY A 348 -38.48 13.27 -11.13
C GLY A 348 -37.51 12.20 -10.63
N GLY A 349 -36.51 12.58 -9.82
CA GLY A 349 -35.51 11.69 -9.23
C GLY A 349 -36.05 10.84 -8.07
N ILE A 350 -35.25 9.87 -7.63
CA ILE A 350 -35.56 9.01 -6.48
C ILE A 350 -35.61 9.87 -5.21
N TRP A 351 -36.66 9.74 -4.39
CA TRP A 351 -36.80 10.40 -3.09
C TRP A 351 -36.57 9.41 -1.93
N LYS A 352 -37.50 8.48 -1.68
CA LYS A 352 -37.35 7.46 -0.62
C LYS A 352 -37.29 6.07 -1.24
N VAL A 353 -36.26 5.32 -0.90
CA VAL A 353 -36.10 3.91 -1.29
C VAL A 353 -36.68 3.03 -0.18
N ASP A 354 -37.47 2.03 -0.57
CA ASP A 354 -37.81 0.94 0.34
C ASP A 354 -36.63 -0.03 0.42
N ASN A 355 -35.98 -0.07 1.58
CA ASN A 355 -34.81 -0.91 1.81
C ASN A 355 -35.17 -2.33 2.24
N SER A 356 -36.45 -2.63 2.47
CA SER A 356 -36.89 -3.98 2.84
C SER A 356 -36.86 -4.95 1.65
N VAL A 357 -36.91 -4.44 0.40
CA VAL A 357 -36.97 -5.26 -0.83
C VAL A 357 -35.59 -5.35 -1.50
N GLY A 358 -34.82 -6.38 -1.16
CA GLY A 358 -33.44 -6.59 -1.61
C GLY A 358 -33.24 -7.54 -2.79
N ASP A 359 -34.30 -7.87 -3.55
CA ASP A 359 -34.28 -8.91 -4.59
C ASP A 359 -33.27 -8.68 -5.73
N LYS A 360 -32.92 -7.41 -5.97
CA LYS A 360 -31.95 -7.01 -7.00
C LYS A 360 -30.49 -6.95 -6.51
N VAL A 361 -30.23 -7.12 -5.22
CA VAL A 361 -28.88 -6.97 -4.64
C VAL A 361 -27.97 -8.09 -5.14
N GLU A 362 -26.84 -7.70 -5.75
CA GLU A 362 -25.78 -8.58 -6.23
C GLU A 362 -24.69 -8.76 -5.17
N ILE A 363 -24.33 -7.67 -4.49
CA ILE A 363 -23.30 -7.64 -3.45
C ILE A 363 -23.81 -6.87 -2.24
N ILE A 364 -23.81 -7.49 -1.06
CA ILE A 364 -24.01 -6.79 0.21
C ILE A 364 -22.66 -6.65 0.92
N ILE A 365 -22.32 -5.43 1.32
CA ILE A 365 -21.06 -5.09 1.99
C ILE A 365 -21.38 -4.87 3.47
N CYS A 366 -20.72 -5.63 4.35
CA CYS A 366 -21.00 -5.62 5.77
C CYS A 366 -19.73 -5.68 6.62
N ASP A 367 -19.83 -5.22 7.87
CA ASP A 367 -18.80 -5.48 8.88
C ASP A 367 -19.03 -6.84 9.56
N ILE A 368 -18.05 -7.25 10.37
CA ILE A 368 -18.11 -8.52 11.11
C ILE A 368 -19.35 -8.56 12.04
N LYS A 369 -19.77 -7.44 12.64
CA LYS A 369 -20.93 -7.42 13.56
C LYS A 369 -22.26 -7.63 12.85
N SER A 370 -22.37 -7.16 11.62
CA SER A 370 -23.61 -7.11 10.84
C SER A 370 -23.81 -8.34 9.96
N TYR A 371 -22.84 -9.27 9.94
CA TYR A 371 -22.84 -10.43 9.05
C TYR A 371 -24.14 -11.25 9.13
N ILE A 372 -24.59 -11.61 10.33
CA ILE A 372 -25.81 -12.42 10.51
C ILE A 372 -27.06 -11.70 9.97
N SER A 373 -27.18 -10.40 10.22
CA SER A 373 -28.27 -9.57 9.67
C SER A 373 -28.23 -9.54 8.14
N ALA A 374 -27.04 -9.37 7.56
CA ALA A 374 -26.84 -9.37 6.11
C ALA A 374 -27.13 -10.75 5.50
N MET A 375 -26.75 -11.83 6.18
CA MET A 375 -27.01 -13.20 5.77
C MET A 375 -28.50 -13.49 5.68
N TYR A 376 -29.27 -13.22 6.74
CA TYR A 376 -30.73 -13.43 6.72
C TYR A 376 -31.42 -12.55 5.69
N TYR A 377 -30.97 -11.31 5.49
CA TYR A 377 -31.49 -10.44 4.45
C TYR A 377 -31.30 -11.02 3.04
N MET A 378 -30.10 -11.53 2.73
CA MET A 378 -29.84 -12.13 1.42
C MET A 378 -30.60 -13.44 1.21
N LEU A 379 -30.76 -14.25 2.25
CA LEU A 379 -31.52 -15.51 2.23
C LEU A 379 -33.03 -15.31 2.02
N ALA A 380 -33.57 -14.15 2.40
CA ALA A 380 -34.99 -13.85 2.17
C ALA A 380 -35.34 -13.78 0.68
N PHE A 381 -34.35 -13.56 -0.21
CA PHE A 381 -34.55 -13.38 -1.64
C PHE A 381 -33.80 -14.39 -2.53
N ASN A 382 -32.86 -15.16 -1.97
CA ASN A 382 -31.98 -16.04 -2.74
C ASN A 382 -31.76 -17.38 -2.02
N SER A 383 -31.53 -18.45 -2.79
CA SER A 383 -31.15 -19.76 -2.26
C SER A 383 -29.75 -19.72 -1.65
N LYS A 384 -29.53 -20.48 -0.57
CA LYS A 384 -28.23 -20.51 0.15
C LYS A 384 -27.06 -20.95 -0.74
N GLU A 385 -27.31 -21.84 -1.70
CA GLU A 385 -26.32 -22.36 -2.66
C GLU A 385 -25.86 -21.32 -3.69
N ASP A 386 -26.64 -20.25 -3.87
CA ASP A 386 -26.35 -19.14 -4.78
C ASP A 386 -25.66 -17.97 -4.09
N ILE A 387 -25.45 -18.05 -2.78
CA ILE A 387 -24.75 -17.03 -2.00
C ILE A 387 -23.32 -17.51 -1.72
N ILE A 388 -22.37 -16.59 -1.84
CA ILE A 388 -20.99 -16.73 -1.39
C ILE A 388 -20.75 -15.75 -0.25
N THR A 389 -20.32 -16.25 0.90
CA THR A 389 -19.72 -15.40 1.94
C THR A 389 -18.25 -15.19 1.61
N TYR A 390 -17.88 -13.98 1.23
CA TYR A 390 -16.50 -13.57 1.02
C TYR A 390 -16.02 -12.78 2.23
N TRP A 391 -15.22 -13.40 3.10
CA TRP A 391 -14.66 -12.75 4.27
C TRP A 391 -13.24 -12.27 3.99
N ASP A 392 -13.07 -10.95 3.87
CA ASP A 392 -11.78 -10.32 3.68
C ASP A 392 -11.08 -10.03 5.01
N GLU A 393 -9.83 -10.46 5.10
CA GLU A 393 -8.94 -10.37 6.26
C GLU A 393 -9.53 -10.97 7.56
N PRO A 394 -9.95 -12.25 7.57
CA PRO A 394 -10.52 -12.92 8.75
C PRO A 394 -9.50 -13.15 9.87
N THR A 395 -8.20 -12.99 9.59
CA THR A 395 -7.12 -13.12 10.58
C THR A 395 -6.95 -11.86 11.45
N ILE A 396 -7.62 -10.76 11.10
CA ILE A 396 -7.56 -9.53 11.91
C ILE A 396 -8.14 -9.83 13.29
N THR A 397 -7.42 -9.40 14.34
CA THR A 397 -7.70 -9.66 15.76
C THR A 397 -7.39 -11.07 16.27
N LEU A 398 -7.00 -12.01 15.40
CA LEU A 398 -6.62 -13.36 15.82
C LEU A 398 -5.18 -13.42 16.39
N ASP A 399 -4.42 -12.34 16.25
CA ASP A 399 -3.09 -12.14 16.86
C ASP A 399 -3.15 -11.87 18.36
N TYR A 400 -4.32 -11.50 18.89
CA TYR A 400 -4.55 -11.27 20.32
C TYR A 400 -5.00 -12.55 21.04
N ASP A 401 -4.60 -12.73 22.30
CA ASP A 401 -5.12 -13.83 23.12
C ASP A 401 -6.63 -13.70 23.36
N GLU A 402 -7.10 -12.48 23.66
CA GLU A 402 -8.50 -12.14 23.87
C GLU A 402 -8.86 -10.82 23.15
N HIS A 403 -10.02 -10.78 22.50
CA HIS A 403 -10.53 -9.58 21.83
C HIS A 403 -12.07 -9.56 21.77
N GLU A 404 -12.69 -8.37 21.79
CA GLU A 404 -14.17 -8.24 21.79
C GLU A 404 -14.85 -8.87 20.56
N PHE A 405 -14.12 -9.05 19.47
CA PHE A 405 -14.61 -9.69 18.25
C PHE A 405 -14.53 -11.21 18.27
N HIS A 406 -13.79 -11.82 19.19
CA HIS A 406 -13.66 -13.28 19.23
C HIS A 406 -15.02 -13.96 19.45
N GLU A 407 -15.84 -13.41 20.35
CA GLU A 407 -17.20 -13.90 20.58
C GLU A 407 -18.11 -13.71 19.35
N ILE A 408 -17.98 -12.56 18.67
CA ILE A 408 -18.76 -12.25 17.46
C ILE A 408 -18.36 -13.18 16.31
N ILE A 409 -17.06 -13.42 16.12
CA ILE A 409 -16.53 -14.34 15.11
C ILE A 409 -17.07 -15.74 15.34
N LYS A 410 -17.01 -16.22 16.59
CA LYS A 410 -17.53 -17.53 16.96
C LYS A 410 -19.03 -17.63 16.71
N LYS A 411 -19.80 -16.61 17.11
CA LYS A 411 -21.24 -16.53 16.83
C LYS A 411 -21.51 -16.58 15.32
N ASN A 412 -20.85 -15.73 14.54
CA ASN A 412 -21.01 -15.67 13.09
C ASN A 412 -20.72 -17.02 12.42
N TRP A 413 -19.66 -17.71 12.83
CA TRP A 413 -19.32 -19.02 12.29
C TRP A 413 -20.35 -20.08 12.66
N SER A 414 -20.74 -20.14 13.94
CA SER A 414 -21.73 -21.10 14.45
C SER A 414 -23.12 -20.92 13.83
N GLU A 415 -23.55 -19.68 13.58
CA GLU A 415 -24.86 -19.37 13.00
C GLU A 415 -24.84 -19.31 11.46
N ASN A 416 -23.67 -19.32 10.80
CA ASN A 416 -23.57 -19.27 9.34
C ASN A 416 -24.28 -20.47 8.69
N VAL A 417 -25.26 -20.22 7.82
CA VAL A 417 -25.93 -21.27 7.03
C VAL A 417 -25.52 -21.29 5.56
N ILE A 418 -24.62 -20.39 5.15
CA ILE A 418 -24.13 -20.28 3.76
C ILE A 418 -23.05 -21.34 3.50
N PRO A 419 -23.26 -22.26 2.55
CA PRO A 419 -22.36 -23.39 2.28
C PRO A 419 -21.13 -23.01 1.43
N ASN A 420 -21.10 -21.82 0.82
CA ASN A 420 -19.96 -21.34 0.04
C ASN A 420 -19.25 -20.20 0.79
N VAL A 421 -18.08 -20.48 1.34
CA VAL A 421 -17.30 -19.51 2.12
C VAL A 421 -15.91 -19.34 1.50
N VAL A 422 -15.50 -18.09 1.30
CA VAL A 422 -14.14 -17.71 0.88
C VAL A 422 -13.52 -16.91 2.02
N LEU A 423 -12.49 -17.46 2.64
CA LEU A 423 -11.65 -16.75 3.60
C LEU A 423 -10.45 -16.17 2.83
N SER A 424 -10.28 -14.85 2.85
CA SER A 424 -9.28 -14.13 2.06
C SER A 424 -8.28 -13.39 2.94
N SER A 425 -7.03 -13.87 3.04
CA SER A 425 -5.92 -13.11 3.64
C SER A 425 -4.57 -13.63 3.15
N ALA A 426 -3.56 -12.76 3.15
CA ALA A 426 -2.19 -13.14 2.82
C ALA A 426 -1.54 -14.06 3.87
N THR A 427 -2.06 -14.11 5.09
CA THR A 427 -1.51 -14.86 6.23
C THR A 427 -2.49 -15.86 6.82
N LEU A 428 -3.41 -16.40 6.01
CA LEU A 428 -4.24 -17.50 6.48
C LEU A 428 -3.38 -18.71 6.83
N PRO A 429 -3.72 -19.42 7.93
CA PRO A 429 -3.20 -20.76 8.18
C PRO A 429 -3.47 -21.72 7.01
N LYS A 430 -2.57 -22.69 6.83
CA LYS A 430 -2.78 -23.77 5.87
C LYS A 430 -3.81 -24.76 6.40
N VAL A 431 -4.39 -25.55 5.49
CA VAL A 431 -5.42 -26.57 5.81
C VAL A 431 -5.00 -27.49 6.97
N HIS A 432 -3.75 -27.96 7.00
CA HIS A 432 -3.25 -28.86 8.05
C HIS A 432 -2.99 -28.17 9.40
N GLU A 433 -2.92 -26.84 9.44
CA GLU A 433 -2.73 -26.06 10.67
C GLU A 433 -4.07 -25.82 11.40
N ILE A 434 -5.21 -25.89 10.68
CA ILE A 434 -6.55 -25.59 11.22
C ILE A 434 -7.54 -26.78 11.17
N PRO A 435 -7.17 -27.96 11.72
CA PRO A 435 -7.99 -29.17 11.60
C PRO A 435 -9.39 -29.03 12.22
N GLU A 436 -9.53 -28.28 13.32
CA GLU A 436 -10.82 -28.12 14.01
C GLU A 436 -11.80 -27.31 13.16
N THR A 437 -11.32 -26.20 12.58
CA THR A 437 -12.11 -25.36 11.68
C THR A 437 -12.59 -26.12 10.45
N ILE A 438 -11.70 -26.93 9.85
CA ILE A 438 -12.03 -27.71 8.65
C ILE A 438 -13.03 -28.82 8.99
N SER A 439 -12.84 -29.52 10.10
CA SER A 439 -13.72 -30.61 10.53
C SER A 439 -15.12 -30.09 10.87
N ASP A 440 -15.22 -29.00 11.63
CA ASP A 440 -16.49 -28.34 11.94
C ASP A 440 -17.25 -27.94 10.67
N PHE A 441 -16.57 -27.31 9.70
CA PHE A 441 -17.19 -26.92 8.44
C PHE A 441 -17.74 -28.12 7.65
N MET A 442 -16.98 -29.22 7.58
CA MET A 442 -17.40 -30.44 6.87
C MET A 442 -18.55 -31.18 7.58
N ILE A 443 -18.62 -31.12 8.92
CA ILE A 443 -19.75 -31.65 9.68
C ILE A 443 -21.02 -30.83 9.37
N LYS A 444 -20.88 -29.50 9.35
CA LYS A 444 -21.99 -28.58 9.09
C LYS A 444 -22.50 -28.65 7.65
N PHE A 445 -21.57 -28.81 6.70
CA PHE A 445 -21.86 -28.89 5.28
C PHE A 445 -21.29 -30.21 4.71
N PRO A 446 -22.08 -31.29 4.71
CA PRO A 446 -21.66 -32.56 4.14
C PRO A 446 -21.23 -32.41 2.67
N GLU A 447 -20.23 -33.20 2.27
CA GLU A 447 -19.64 -33.18 0.92
C GLU A 447 -18.97 -31.84 0.53
N ALA A 448 -18.67 -30.97 1.51
CA ALA A 448 -17.95 -29.74 1.26
C ALA A 448 -16.54 -29.96 0.71
N ASN A 449 -16.20 -29.20 -0.34
CA ASN A 449 -14.86 -29.18 -0.89
C ASN A 449 -13.97 -28.12 -0.20
N ILE A 450 -12.84 -28.55 0.34
CA ILE A 450 -11.85 -27.67 0.96
C ILE A 450 -10.78 -27.34 -0.07
N VAL A 451 -10.76 -26.08 -0.52
CA VAL A 451 -9.87 -25.63 -1.61
C VAL A 451 -8.90 -24.58 -1.07
N SER A 452 -7.60 -24.78 -1.31
CA SER A 452 -6.58 -23.77 -1.02
C SER A 452 -6.11 -23.14 -2.31
N VAL A 453 -6.41 -21.85 -2.49
CA VAL A 453 -5.95 -21.05 -3.64
C VAL A 453 -4.77 -20.23 -3.19
N ILE A 454 -3.57 -20.52 -3.72
CA ILE A 454 -2.33 -19.91 -3.25
C ILE A 454 -1.59 -19.23 -4.41
N SER A 455 -1.24 -17.95 -4.25
CA SER A 455 -0.34 -17.24 -5.19
C SER A 455 0.91 -16.68 -4.51
N HIS A 456 1.95 -16.59 -5.32
CA HIS A 456 3.27 -16.09 -4.97
C HIS A 456 3.76 -15.06 -6.00
N ASP A 457 2.83 -14.44 -6.74
CA ASP A 457 3.19 -13.54 -7.83
C ASP A 457 3.89 -12.30 -7.29
N CYS A 458 5.09 -12.05 -7.83
CA CYS A 458 5.84 -10.84 -7.58
C CYS A 458 6.30 -10.25 -8.91
N LYS A 459 5.94 -8.99 -9.16
CA LYS A 459 6.42 -8.22 -10.32
C LYS A 459 7.63 -7.35 -9.97
N LYS A 460 7.87 -7.11 -8.67
CA LYS A 460 8.97 -6.32 -8.15
C LYS A 460 9.53 -6.93 -6.85
N THR A 461 10.82 -6.74 -6.60
CA THR A 461 11.45 -7.11 -5.32
C THR A 461 11.37 -5.99 -4.30
N ILE A 462 11.22 -6.34 -3.03
CA ILE A 462 11.23 -5.39 -1.91
C ILE A 462 12.33 -5.82 -0.92
N PRO A 463 13.55 -5.27 -1.02
CA PRO A 463 14.66 -5.68 -0.16
C PRO A 463 14.36 -5.48 1.33
N ILE A 464 14.70 -6.50 2.12
CA ILE A 464 14.81 -6.42 3.58
C ILE A 464 16.17 -5.83 3.92
N VAL A 465 16.20 -4.75 4.70
CA VAL A 465 17.41 -4.05 5.10
C VAL A 465 17.56 -4.05 6.61
N ASP A 466 18.73 -4.41 7.11
CA ASP A 466 19.06 -4.38 8.53
C ASP A 466 19.35 -2.96 9.06
N ASN A 467 19.58 -2.85 10.37
CA ASN A 467 19.86 -1.58 11.03
C ASN A 467 21.22 -0.95 10.66
N ASN A 468 22.06 -1.67 9.91
CA ASN A 468 23.38 -1.25 9.42
C ASN A 468 23.36 -0.88 7.92
N GLY A 469 22.22 -1.01 7.25
CA GLY A 469 22.01 -0.62 5.86
C GLY A 469 22.32 -1.71 4.84
N TYR A 470 22.44 -2.97 5.26
CA TYR A 470 22.71 -4.10 4.37
C TYR A 470 21.43 -4.88 4.03
N VAL A 471 21.36 -5.42 2.80
CA VAL A 471 20.26 -6.28 2.35
C VAL A 471 20.41 -7.69 2.92
N ILE A 472 19.39 -8.20 3.61
CA ILE A 472 19.43 -9.51 4.28
C ILE A 472 18.76 -10.57 3.40
N LEU A 473 19.43 -11.72 3.28
CA LEU A 473 18.98 -12.94 2.62
C LEU A 473 19.42 -14.13 3.49
N PRO A 474 18.83 -15.33 3.32
CA PRO A 474 19.16 -16.50 4.13
C PRO A 474 20.67 -16.77 4.26
N HIS A 475 21.43 -16.67 3.16
CA HIS A 475 22.88 -16.92 3.13
C HIS A 475 23.74 -15.94 3.92
N HIS A 476 23.21 -14.78 4.29
CA HIS A 476 23.89 -13.86 5.19
C HIS A 476 23.72 -14.23 6.66
N MET A 477 22.69 -15.02 7.00
CA MET A 477 22.29 -15.28 8.39
C MET A 477 22.77 -16.64 8.89
N ALA A 478 22.74 -17.67 8.05
CA ALA A 478 23.06 -19.04 8.45
C ALA A 478 24.57 -19.32 8.43
N SER A 479 25.21 -19.23 9.59
CA SER A 479 26.62 -19.64 9.75
C SER A 479 26.83 -21.13 9.50
N GLY A 480 25.90 -21.97 9.95
CA GLY A 480 25.89 -23.41 9.75
C GLY A 480 24.99 -23.85 8.59
N TYR A 481 25.37 -24.93 7.92
CA TYR A 481 24.62 -25.46 6.77
C TYR A 481 23.28 -26.11 7.17
N ALA A 482 23.19 -26.69 8.37
CA ALA A 482 21.94 -27.23 8.90
C ALA A 482 20.87 -26.13 9.07
N THR A 483 21.23 -25.02 9.73
CA THR A 483 20.36 -23.85 9.87
C THR A 483 19.98 -23.27 8.52
N MET A 484 20.90 -23.26 7.54
CA MET A 484 20.57 -22.86 6.17
C MET A 484 19.46 -23.74 5.59
N LYS A 485 19.58 -25.07 5.68
CA LYS A 485 18.56 -26.00 5.17
C LYS A 485 17.20 -25.79 5.83
N GLU A 486 17.16 -25.56 7.14
CA GLU A 486 15.93 -25.24 7.87
C GLU A 486 15.29 -23.94 7.36
N MET A 487 16.08 -22.88 7.20
CA MET A 487 15.61 -21.61 6.63
C MET A 487 15.07 -21.79 5.20
N VAL A 488 15.75 -22.56 4.35
CA VAL A 488 15.26 -22.82 2.98
C VAL A 488 13.96 -23.63 3.01
N ALA A 489 13.87 -24.66 3.86
CA ALA A 489 12.65 -25.46 4.00
C ALA A 489 11.46 -24.58 4.45
N HIS A 490 11.70 -23.64 5.38
CA HIS A 490 10.70 -22.65 5.77
C HIS A 490 10.30 -21.73 4.61
N CYS A 491 11.26 -21.19 3.84
CA CYS A 491 10.96 -20.33 2.69
C CYS A 491 10.21 -21.04 1.57
N GLU A 492 10.47 -22.33 1.33
CA GLU A 492 9.71 -23.14 0.37
C GLU A 492 8.29 -23.42 0.86
N ASN A 493 8.10 -23.55 2.17
CA ASN A 493 6.77 -23.67 2.76
C ASN A 493 5.99 -22.34 2.66
N TYR A 494 6.67 -21.20 2.77
CA TYR A 494 6.09 -19.85 2.72
C TYR A 494 6.63 -19.01 1.56
N LEU A 495 6.29 -19.42 0.33
CA LEU A 495 6.77 -18.77 -0.90
C LEU A 495 6.37 -17.29 -1.04
N THR A 496 5.43 -16.79 -0.24
CA THR A 496 5.10 -15.35 -0.16
C THR A 496 6.30 -14.50 0.27
N LEU A 497 7.24 -15.07 1.05
CA LEU A 497 8.48 -14.41 1.46
C LEU A 497 9.41 -14.08 0.28
N LEU A 498 9.31 -14.83 -0.83
CA LEU A 498 10.14 -14.61 -2.01
C LEU A 498 9.99 -13.21 -2.58
N ARG A 499 8.84 -12.54 -2.40
CA ARG A 499 8.65 -11.13 -2.80
C ARG A 499 9.73 -10.21 -2.21
N TYR A 500 10.22 -10.52 -1.01
CA TYR A 500 11.16 -9.70 -0.26
C TYR A 500 12.64 -10.03 -0.50
N PHE A 501 12.90 -11.01 -1.37
CA PHE A 501 14.25 -11.37 -1.73
C PHE A 501 14.70 -10.45 -2.85
N ASP A 502 15.75 -9.68 -2.58
CA ASP A 502 16.34 -8.73 -3.53
C ASP A 502 17.00 -9.47 -4.70
N LEU A 503 16.52 -9.23 -5.92
CA LEU A 503 16.99 -9.96 -7.11
C LEU A 503 18.48 -9.71 -7.38
N LYS A 504 18.99 -8.52 -7.09
CA LYS A 504 20.40 -8.17 -7.33
C LYS A 504 21.34 -9.01 -6.47
N GLU A 505 21.05 -9.15 -5.17
CA GLU A 505 21.87 -9.97 -4.28
C GLU A 505 21.71 -11.48 -4.57
N LEU A 506 20.53 -11.93 -5.00
CA LEU A 506 20.33 -13.32 -5.44
C LEU A 506 21.18 -13.67 -6.67
N VAL A 507 21.22 -12.78 -7.67
CA VAL A 507 22.00 -13.00 -8.89
C VAL A 507 23.50 -13.00 -8.58
N LYS A 508 23.98 -12.09 -7.71
CA LYS A 508 25.37 -12.13 -7.21
C LYS A 508 25.71 -13.49 -6.58
N PHE A 509 24.79 -14.04 -5.78
CA PHE A 509 24.94 -15.36 -5.17
C PHE A 509 25.01 -16.49 -6.21
N ILE A 510 24.03 -16.53 -7.12
CA ILE A 510 23.95 -17.52 -8.19
C ILE A 510 25.25 -17.52 -9.02
N ASN A 511 25.74 -16.35 -9.41
CA ASN A 511 26.94 -16.21 -10.22
C ASN A 511 28.18 -16.76 -9.52
N TYR A 512 28.36 -16.42 -8.24
CA TYR A 512 29.49 -16.91 -7.44
C TYR A 512 29.49 -18.44 -7.34
N VAL A 513 28.35 -19.03 -6.98
CA VAL A 513 28.21 -20.48 -6.80
C VAL A 513 28.49 -21.25 -8.10
N LEU A 514 28.04 -20.71 -9.25
CA LEU A 514 28.26 -21.33 -10.55
C LEU A 514 29.70 -21.18 -11.04
N GLN A 515 30.31 -20.00 -10.90
CA GLN A 515 31.70 -19.74 -11.30
C GLN A 515 32.70 -20.62 -10.52
N HIS A 516 32.43 -20.87 -9.24
CA HIS A 516 33.25 -21.72 -8.39
C HIS A 516 32.87 -23.21 -8.42
N ASN A 517 31.90 -23.62 -9.26
CA ASN A 517 31.41 -25.00 -9.38
C ASN A 517 31.05 -25.66 -8.03
N LEU A 518 30.42 -24.90 -7.13
CA LEU A 518 30.07 -25.36 -5.78
C LEU A 518 28.79 -26.21 -5.72
N VAL A 519 28.16 -26.45 -6.86
CA VAL A 519 26.95 -27.25 -7.01
C VAL A 519 27.12 -28.35 -8.05
N PRO A 520 26.36 -29.46 -7.94
CA PRO A 520 26.47 -30.56 -8.89
C PRO A 520 25.97 -30.17 -10.30
N THR A 521 26.47 -30.84 -11.33
CA THR A 521 26.22 -30.47 -12.74
C THR A 521 24.74 -30.51 -13.15
N ASN A 522 23.92 -31.35 -12.50
CA ASN A 522 22.47 -31.43 -12.76
C ASN A 522 21.68 -30.20 -12.28
N VAL A 523 22.28 -29.33 -11.47
CA VAL A 523 21.64 -28.10 -10.98
C VAL A 523 22.11 -26.87 -11.75
N LYS A 524 23.02 -27.00 -12.73
CA LYS A 524 23.47 -25.84 -13.54
C LYS A 524 22.35 -25.25 -14.37
N ILE A 525 22.48 -23.97 -14.74
CA ILE A 525 21.45 -23.19 -15.46
C ILE A 525 21.02 -23.90 -16.74
N GLU A 526 21.97 -24.42 -17.52
CA GLU A 526 21.72 -25.04 -18.83
C GLU A 526 20.91 -26.35 -18.74
N ARG A 527 20.88 -26.98 -17.56
CA ARG A 527 20.06 -28.17 -17.29
C ARG A 527 18.81 -27.86 -16.48
N HIS A 528 18.74 -26.68 -15.88
CA HIS A 528 17.62 -26.27 -15.05
C HIS A 528 16.51 -25.63 -15.86
N PHE A 529 16.87 -24.71 -16.76
CA PHE A 529 15.91 -23.99 -17.61
C PHE A 529 15.91 -24.62 -18.99
N GLY A 530 14.76 -25.12 -19.42
CA GLY A 530 14.60 -25.74 -20.74
C GLY A 530 14.43 -24.70 -21.86
N SER A 531 13.90 -23.52 -21.53
CA SER A 531 13.66 -22.43 -22.48
C SER A 531 13.71 -21.06 -21.81
N LEU A 532 13.81 -20.00 -22.62
CA LEU A 532 13.69 -18.62 -22.13
C LEU A 532 12.29 -18.28 -21.59
N ASP A 533 11.28 -19.09 -21.91
CA ASP A 533 9.92 -18.91 -21.39
C ASP A 533 9.85 -19.18 -19.88
N GLU A 534 10.65 -20.12 -19.38
CA GLU A 534 10.75 -20.48 -17.96
C GLU A 534 11.56 -19.48 -17.12
N ILE A 535 12.29 -18.55 -17.77
CA ILE A 535 13.11 -17.56 -17.06
C ILE A 535 12.24 -16.35 -16.72
N ASP A 536 11.87 -16.24 -15.45
CA ASP A 536 11.21 -15.09 -14.86
C ASP A 536 11.74 -14.83 -13.44
N MET A 537 11.25 -13.77 -12.79
CA MET A 537 11.74 -13.41 -11.45
C MET A 537 11.39 -14.46 -10.38
N LYS A 538 10.26 -15.16 -10.51
CA LYS A 538 9.82 -16.19 -9.57
C LYS A 538 10.68 -17.45 -9.70
N THR A 539 10.94 -17.91 -10.92
CA THR A 539 11.73 -19.11 -11.18
C THR A 539 13.20 -18.90 -10.81
N ILE A 540 13.77 -17.71 -11.02
CA ILE A 540 15.12 -17.37 -10.54
C ILE A 540 15.21 -17.41 -9.00
N LYS A 541 14.18 -16.91 -8.30
CA LYS A 541 14.11 -16.97 -6.82
C LYS A 541 14.01 -18.40 -6.30
N LEU A 542 13.21 -19.24 -6.95
CA LEU A 542 13.12 -20.68 -6.63
C LEU A 542 14.44 -21.39 -6.92
N TYR A 543 15.09 -21.04 -8.03
CA TYR A 543 16.40 -21.57 -8.38
C TYR A 543 17.47 -21.24 -7.33
N TYR A 544 17.46 -20.02 -6.78
CA TYR A 544 18.33 -19.66 -5.65
C TYR A 544 18.12 -20.58 -4.42
N LEU A 545 16.87 -20.85 -4.02
CA LEU A 545 16.58 -21.76 -2.90
C LEU A 545 17.11 -23.18 -3.20
N LYS A 546 16.93 -23.64 -4.45
CA LYS A 546 17.44 -24.93 -4.92
C LYS A 546 18.96 -25.00 -4.86
N LEU A 547 19.68 -23.93 -5.23
CA LEU A 547 21.15 -23.89 -5.12
C LEU A 547 21.59 -23.99 -3.67
N LEU A 548 20.99 -23.22 -2.75
CA LEU A 548 21.30 -23.29 -1.31
C LEU A 548 21.19 -24.71 -0.75
N LYS A 549 20.16 -25.46 -1.15
CA LYS A 549 19.97 -26.87 -0.74
C LYS A 549 20.97 -27.86 -1.31
N ASN A 550 21.66 -27.52 -2.40
CA ASN A 550 22.54 -28.44 -3.12
C ASN A 550 24.04 -28.10 -2.99
N ILE A 551 24.40 -27.06 -2.23
CA ILE A 551 25.80 -26.77 -1.88
C ILE A 551 26.34 -27.88 -0.96
N LYS A 552 27.59 -28.29 -1.16
CA LYS A 552 28.24 -29.25 -0.28
C LYS A 552 28.49 -28.63 1.10
N GLU A 553 28.21 -29.38 2.16
CA GLU A 553 28.37 -28.90 3.53
C GLU A 553 29.81 -28.47 3.85
N SER A 554 30.80 -29.17 3.30
CA SER A 554 32.23 -28.81 3.43
C SER A 554 32.56 -27.41 2.91
N ASP A 555 31.83 -26.96 1.89
CA ASP A 555 32.14 -25.74 1.14
C ASP A 555 31.31 -24.55 1.66
N TRP A 556 30.30 -24.81 2.51
CA TRP A 556 29.41 -23.77 3.02
C TRP A 556 30.14 -22.67 3.80
N SER A 557 31.14 -23.03 4.60
CA SER A 557 31.93 -22.07 5.38
C SER A 557 32.66 -21.06 4.48
N ILE A 558 33.15 -21.51 3.32
CA ILE A 558 33.80 -20.66 2.32
C ILE A 558 32.79 -19.67 1.73
N VAL A 559 31.62 -20.17 1.32
CA VAL A 559 30.53 -19.35 0.77
C VAL A 559 30.09 -18.29 1.77
N TYR A 560 29.81 -18.71 3.01
CA TYR A 560 29.34 -17.82 4.07
C TYR A 560 30.35 -16.70 4.36
N ASN A 561 31.63 -17.03 4.51
CA ASN A 561 32.67 -16.05 4.78
C ASN A 561 32.85 -15.07 3.62
N TYR A 562 32.83 -15.56 2.37
CA TYR A 562 32.92 -14.71 1.18
C TYR A 562 31.81 -13.66 1.13
N PHE A 563 30.55 -14.06 1.33
CA PHE A 563 29.41 -13.14 1.29
C PHE A 563 29.32 -12.22 2.51
N ARG A 564 29.92 -12.61 3.63
CA ARG A 564 30.03 -11.76 4.81
C ARG A 564 31.08 -10.66 4.64
N GLU A 565 32.21 -11.00 4.02
CA GLU A 565 33.33 -10.07 3.84
C GLU A 565 33.10 -9.06 2.70
N ASN A 566 32.48 -9.50 1.61
CA ASN A 566 32.22 -8.71 0.41
C ASN A 566 30.83 -8.06 0.38
N ARG A 567 30.12 -8.04 1.52
CA ARG A 567 28.79 -7.44 1.63
C ARG A 567 28.87 -5.93 1.44
N GLU A 568 28.01 -5.39 0.58
CA GLU A 568 27.92 -3.96 0.31
C GLU A 568 26.70 -3.35 1.03
N LYS A 569 26.86 -2.17 1.63
CA LYS A 569 25.73 -1.42 2.18
C LYS A 569 24.86 -0.90 1.04
N ARG A 570 23.57 -1.28 1.05
CA ARG A 570 22.57 -0.75 0.11
C ARG A 570 22.28 0.71 0.43
N ILE A 571 22.16 1.03 1.71
CA ILE A 571 22.01 2.40 2.19
C ILE A 571 23.36 2.83 2.74
N LYS A 572 24.01 3.76 2.03
CA LYS A 572 25.30 4.29 2.45
C LYS A 572 25.07 5.36 3.53
N PRO A 573 25.74 5.29 4.69
CA PRO A 573 25.66 6.35 5.69
C PRO A 573 26.23 7.65 5.12
N ASN A 574 25.58 8.76 5.43
CA ASN A 574 26.09 10.08 5.07
C ASN A 574 27.11 10.55 6.11
N ASP A 575 28.38 10.21 5.88
CA ASP A 575 29.51 10.58 6.74
C ASP A 575 30.14 11.93 6.35
N TYR A 576 29.59 12.63 5.34
CA TYR A 576 30.09 13.92 4.90
C TYR A 576 29.60 15.08 5.78
N ILE A 577 28.54 14.85 6.55
CA ILE A 577 27.86 15.87 7.33
C ILE A 577 27.59 15.34 8.74
N ASP A 578 27.81 16.18 9.74
CA ASP A 578 27.50 15.84 11.13
C ASP A 578 25.99 15.89 11.42
N ASN A 579 25.57 15.51 12.63
CA ASN A 579 24.15 15.54 13.01
C ASN A 579 23.58 16.97 13.11
N LYS A 580 24.40 18.02 13.00
CA LYS A 580 24.01 19.44 13.04
C LYS A 580 23.98 20.08 11.65
N GLY A 581 24.36 19.36 10.60
CA GLY A 581 24.36 19.87 9.23
C GLY A 581 25.67 20.53 8.82
N VAL A 582 26.75 20.33 9.58
CA VAL A 582 28.07 20.89 9.29
C VAL A 582 28.88 19.90 8.46
N LYS A 583 29.43 20.37 7.34
CA LYS A 583 30.29 19.56 6.46
C LYS A 583 31.57 19.15 7.19
N ILE A 584 31.84 17.84 7.22
CA ILE A 584 33.04 17.25 7.82
C ILE A 584 34.15 17.29 6.76
N ARG A 585 35.16 18.15 6.96
CA ARG A 585 36.37 18.16 6.12
C ARG A 585 37.30 17.03 6.58
N LYS A 586 37.45 15.98 5.77
CA LYS A 586 38.50 14.97 5.99
C LYS A 586 39.85 15.60 5.68
N HIS A 587 40.60 15.99 6.72
CA HIS A 587 42.01 16.34 6.56
C HIS A 587 42.80 15.05 6.36
N SER A 588 43.37 14.84 5.17
CA SER A 588 44.43 13.85 5.01
C SER A 588 45.63 14.34 5.81
N SER A 589 45.99 13.63 6.89
CA SER A 589 47.26 13.90 7.57
C SER A 589 48.39 13.51 6.61
N LEU A 590 48.99 14.50 5.95
CA LEU A 590 50.32 14.33 5.37
C LEU A 590 51.25 14.05 6.56
N GLY A 591 51.91 12.88 6.52
CA GLY A 591 52.84 12.47 7.57
C GLY A 591 53.96 13.51 7.76
N PRO A 592 54.63 13.52 8.93
CA PRO A 592 55.71 14.45 9.20
C PRO A 592 56.86 14.20 8.21
N GLY A 593 57.13 15.14 7.30
CA GLY A 593 58.33 15.08 6.44
C GLY A 593 58.22 15.65 5.03
N THR A 594 57.05 16.06 4.53
CA THR A 594 56.94 16.63 3.17
C THR A 594 56.77 18.14 3.21
N SER A 595 57.84 18.88 2.91
CA SER A 595 57.79 20.29 2.53
C SER A 595 57.56 20.40 1.02
N THR A 596 56.44 21.01 0.62
CA THR A 596 56.29 21.54 -0.74
C THR A 596 55.91 23.00 -0.67
N THR A 597 56.68 23.76 -1.43
CA THR A 597 56.71 25.21 -1.62
C THR A 597 55.43 25.76 -2.28
N GLU A 598 54.93 26.84 -1.67
CA GLU A 598 54.15 27.98 -2.21
C GLU A 598 53.02 27.77 -3.24
N LYS A 599 51.82 28.31 -2.94
CA LYS A 599 51.39 29.64 -3.44
C LYS A 599 50.01 30.09 -2.93
N LYS A 600 50.01 31.32 -2.39
CA LYS A 600 48.98 32.38 -2.34
C LYS A 600 47.64 32.13 -1.62
N ALA A 601 47.54 32.76 -0.45
CA ALA A 601 46.30 33.18 0.22
C ALA A 601 45.80 34.54 -0.31
N PRO A 602 44.53 34.92 -0.01
CA PRO A 602 44.19 36.30 0.26
C PRO A 602 43.74 36.53 1.72
N ALA A 603 44.40 37.53 2.33
CA ALA A 603 43.98 38.52 3.33
C ALA A 603 43.05 38.17 4.51
N GLN A 604 43.67 38.14 5.71
CA GLN A 604 43.36 38.81 6.98
C GLN A 604 41.89 39.11 7.39
N VAL A 605 41.45 38.55 8.53
CA VAL A 605 41.03 39.30 9.75
C VAL A 605 41.24 38.45 11.02
N GLY A 606 41.93 39.01 12.02
CA GLY A 606 41.60 38.83 13.46
C GLY A 606 42.17 37.63 14.22
N GLY A 607 43.32 37.82 14.88
CA GLY A 607 43.99 36.81 15.70
C GLY A 607 43.42 36.60 17.10
N GLY A 608 43.52 35.35 17.55
CA GLY A 608 43.42 34.92 18.96
C GLY A 608 44.49 33.87 19.24
N GLN A 609 45.11 33.92 20.43
CA GLN A 609 46.26 33.10 20.84
C GLN A 609 45.98 31.59 20.81
N LEU A 610 46.78 30.85 20.05
CA LEU A 610 46.84 29.39 20.08
C LEU A 610 47.67 28.94 21.30
N THR A 611 47.01 28.38 22.30
CA THR A 611 47.66 27.71 23.44
C THR A 611 47.89 26.23 23.10
N ARG A 612 49.16 25.80 23.18
CA ARG A 612 49.61 24.41 23.03
C ARG A 612 48.97 23.54 24.11
N THR A 613 48.31 22.45 23.73
CA THR A 613 48.08 21.29 24.61
C THR A 613 48.76 20.06 24.01
N MET A 614 49.42 19.33 24.89
CA MET A 614 50.49 18.38 24.61
C MET A 614 50.03 17.14 23.82
N SER A 615 50.84 16.72 22.86
CA SER A 615 50.72 15.45 22.15
C SER A 615 51.22 14.29 23.02
N VAL A 616 50.36 13.31 23.29
CA VAL A 616 50.78 11.98 23.76
C VAL A 616 51.12 11.13 22.53
N GLN A 617 52.40 10.75 22.40
CA GLN A 617 52.83 9.73 21.44
C GLN A 617 52.51 8.33 21.99
N ALA A 618 51.72 7.56 21.25
CA ALA A 618 51.71 6.10 21.36
C ALA A 618 52.45 5.51 20.14
N PRO A 619 53.24 4.43 20.31
CA PRO A 619 54.18 3.99 19.30
C PRO A 619 53.50 3.33 18.10
N VAL A 620 54.08 3.60 16.93
CA VAL A 620 53.72 3.09 15.61
C VAL A 620 54.15 1.63 15.48
N ALA A 621 53.21 0.73 15.16
CA ALA A 621 53.42 -0.43 14.28
C ALA A 621 52.12 -1.20 14.05
N ALA A 622 51.34 -0.83 13.03
CA ALA A 622 50.52 -1.76 12.24
C ALA A 622 49.93 -1.04 11.01
N GLN A 623 50.38 -1.52 9.85
CA GLN A 623 49.86 -1.42 8.49
C GLN A 623 48.54 -0.69 8.24
N MET A 624 48.55 0.14 7.19
CA MET A 624 47.38 0.71 6.52
C MET A 624 46.34 -0.37 6.17
N GLN A 625 45.36 -0.56 7.05
CA GLN A 625 44.06 -1.12 6.67
C GLN A 625 43.08 0.05 6.57
N ILE A 626 42.40 0.15 5.43
CA ILE A 626 41.17 0.95 5.31
C ILE A 626 40.21 0.36 6.36
N GLN A 627 40.07 1.00 7.51
CA GLN A 627 39.12 0.55 8.53
C GLN A 627 37.72 0.63 7.93
N LYS A 628 37.07 -0.54 7.76
CA LYS A 628 35.64 -0.62 7.46
C LYS A 628 34.89 0.23 8.51
N PRO A 629 33.88 1.03 8.13
CA PRO A 629 33.13 1.85 9.07
C PRO A 629 32.56 0.94 10.17
N VAL A 630 32.80 1.30 11.44
CA VAL A 630 32.30 0.56 12.60
C VAL A 630 30.77 0.54 12.54
N ASP A 631 30.17 -0.65 12.62
CA ASP A 631 28.71 -0.81 12.59
C ASP A 631 28.11 -0.34 13.92
N THR A 632 27.50 0.84 13.91
CA THR A 632 26.87 1.48 15.08
C THR A 632 25.38 1.15 15.22
N GLY A 633 24.79 0.36 14.31
CA GLY A 633 23.36 0.06 14.28
C GLY A 633 22.48 1.29 14.00
N SER A 634 23.07 2.37 13.49
CA SER A 634 22.42 3.67 13.31
C SER A 634 22.28 4.14 11.87
N CYS A 635 22.38 3.22 10.91
CA CYS A 635 22.20 3.56 9.51
C CYS A 635 20.74 3.96 9.23
N ALA A 636 20.56 5.02 8.43
CA ALA A 636 19.28 5.45 7.89
C ALA A 636 18.19 5.80 8.94
N ILE A 637 18.58 6.25 10.14
CA ILE A 637 17.60 6.64 11.18
C ILE A 637 17.17 8.11 11.03
N TYR A 638 18.06 8.97 10.56
CA TYR A 638 17.88 10.41 10.60
C TYR A 638 17.00 10.89 9.45
N ILE A 639 15.74 10.43 9.45
CA ILE A 639 14.77 10.61 8.36
C ILE A 639 14.37 12.06 8.14
N THR A 640 14.58 12.97 9.09
CA THR A 640 14.32 14.41 8.92
C THR A 640 15.54 15.22 8.47
N THR A 641 16.73 14.60 8.39
CA THR A 641 18.00 15.29 8.09
C THR A 641 18.89 14.49 7.13
N LYS A 642 20.09 14.07 7.54
CA LYS A 642 21.14 13.55 6.64
C LYS A 642 20.77 12.27 5.89
N ASP A 643 19.83 11.48 6.42
CA ASP A 643 19.38 10.22 5.82
C ASP A 643 18.06 10.37 5.02
N SER A 644 17.44 11.56 4.99
CA SER A 644 16.15 11.77 4.34
C SER A 644 16.18 11.43 2.85
N HIS A 645 17.30 11.71 2.19
CA HIS A 645 17.50 11.48 0.74
C HIS A 645 17.36 10.01 0.35
N THR A 646 17.49 9.10 1.31
CA THR A 646 17.33 7.65 1.10
C THR A 646 15.87 7.23 0.96
N LEU A 647 14.91 8.11 1.25
CA LEU A 647 13.48 7.88 1.09
C LEU A 647 13.04 8.47 -0.25
N THR A 648 12.91 7.61 -1.25
CA THR A 648 12.57 7.96 -2.63
C THR A 648 11.12 7.60 -2.93
N ASP A 649 10.56 8.21 -3.98
CA ASP A 649 9.28 7.84 -4.60
C ASP A 649 8.01 7.82 -3.71
N GLY A 650 8.12 8.20 -2.42
CA GLY A 650 7.24 7.96 -1.25
C GLY A 650 5.71 8.10 -1.39
N PRO A 651 4.95 7.99 -0.28
CA PRO A 651 5.32 8.15 1.14
C PRO A 651 6.04 6.96 1.79
N THR A 652 6.60 7.20 2.97
CA THR A 652 7.20 6.17 3.85
C THR A 652 6.36 5.93 5.10
N ILE A 653 6.23 4.67 5.55
CA ILE A 653 5.61 4.33 6.83
C ILE A 653 6.65 4.03 7.92
N PHE A 654 6.42 4.48 9.15
CA PHE A 654 7.24 4.15 10.31
C PHE A 654 6.36 3.52 11.38
N LEU A 655 6.51 2.21 11.58
CA LEU A 655 5.76 1.46 12.58
C LEU A 655 6.52 1.41 13.91
N ALA A 656 5.87 1.86 14.98
CA ALA A 656 6.40 1.84 16.35
C ALA A 656 5.27 1.68 17.38
N ASN A 657 5.58 1.12 18.55
CA ASN A 657 4.63 1.07 19.66
C ASN A 657 4.59 2.43 20.38
N ASP A 658 5.75 3.05 20.60
CA ASP A 658 5.90 4.40 21.18
C ASP A 658 6.00 5.48 20.09
N ILE A 659 4.84 5.85 19.55
CA ILE A 659 4.70 6.85 18.48
C ILE A 659 5.20 8.23 18.93
N GLU A 660 4.92 8.62 20.17
CA GLU A 660 5.34 9.91 20.71
C GLU A 660 6.86 10.05 20.74
N LYS A 661 7.58 8.99 21.12
CA LYS A 661 9.04 8.99 21.15
C LYS A 661 9.63 9.17 19.76
N VAL A 662 9.07 8.51 18.74
CA VAL A 662 9.50 8.67 17.35
C VAL A 662 9.19 10.09 16.86
N ALA A 663 8.00 10.62 17.16
CA ALA A 663 7.60 11.98 16.85
C ALA A 663 8.54 13.03 17.46
N LYS A 664 8.82 12.92 18.77
CA LYS A 664 9.77 13.78 19.50
C LYS A 664 11.18 13.67 18.91
N PHE A 665 11.63 12.46 18.58
CA PHE A 665 12.92 12.25 17.94
C PHE A 665 13.00 12.97 16.58
N CYS A 666 11.97 12.87 15.73
CA CYS A 666 11.95 13.54 14.42
C CYS A 666 12.09 15.07 14.53
N ILE A 667 11.36 15.68 15.47
CA ILE A 667 11.43 17.13 15.75
C ILE A 667 12.81 17.52 16.27
N GLN A 668 13.36 16.76 17.24
CA GLN A 668 14.68 17.03 17.80
C GLN A 668 15.78 16.96 16.74
N GLN A 669 15.72 15.96 15.85
CA GLN A 669 16.72 15.80 14.80
C GLN A 669 16.61 16.85 13.70
N ALA A 670 15.43 17.40 13.44
CA ALA A 670 15.24 18.47 12.46
C ALA A 670 16.08 19.73 12.75
N ALA A 671 16.56 19.87 14.01
CA ALA A 671 17.46 20.93 14.45
C ALA A 671 16.94 22.33 14.09
N ILE A 672 15.62 22.53 14.25
CA ILE A 672 14.96 23.82 14.01
C ILE A 672 15.46 24.82 15.07
N PRO A 673 16.02 25.99 14.67
CA PRO A 673 16.44 27.03 15.59
C PRO A 673 15.34 27.41 16.58
N SER A 674 15.70 27.53 17.87
CA SER A 674 14.74 27.82 18.94
C SER A 674 13.89 29.05 18.66
N ALA A 675 14.49 30.13 18.12
CA ALA A 675 13.77 31.35 17.76
C ALA A 675 12.62 31.11 16.76
N MET A 676 12.81 30.25 15.75
CA MET A 676 11.76 29.91 14.79
C MET A 676 10.73 28.96 15.38
N MET A 677 11.17 28.00 16.20
CA MET A 677 10.24 27.12 16.91
C MET A 677 9.34 27.93 17.85
N THR A 678 9.89 28.93 18.55
CA THR A 678 9.14 29.86 19.40
C THR A 678 8.15 30.68 18.58
N ASP A 679 8.56 31.29 17.45
CA ASP A 679 7.63 32.05 16.58
C ASP A 679 6.47 31.18 16.06
N ILE A 680 6.76 29.95 15.63
CA ILE A 680 5.72 29.00 15.17
C ILE A 680 4.80 28.62 16.34
N THR A 681 5.37 28.33 17.51
CA THR A 681 4.58 27.96 18.69
C THR A 681 3.72 29.13 19.17
N ASP A 682 4.24 30.37 19.18
CA ASP A 682 3.50 31.57 19.55
C ASP A 682 2.34 31.86 18.58
N LYS A 683 2.54 31.63 17.28
CA LYS A 683 1.46 31.69 16.27
C LYS A 683 0.42 30.61 16.51
N ILE A 684 0.84 29.38 16.78
CA ILE A 684 -0.06 28.26 17.09
C ILE A 684 -0.85 28.55 18.37
N ASP A 685 -0.23 29.05 19.43
CA ASP A 685 -0.87 29.35 20.70
C ASP A 685 -1.86 30.51 20.58
N PHE A 686 -1.50 31.55 19.80
CA PHE A 686 -2.43 32.61 19.43
C PHE A 686 -3.65 32.03 18.70
N ASN A 687 -3.43 31.18 17.70
CA ASN A 687 -4.51 30.52 16.96
C ASN A 687 -5.36 29.62 17.85
N ASN A 688 -4.76 28.84 18.75
CA ASN A 688 -5.48 28.01 19.72
C ASN A 688 -6.42 28.88 20.60
N SER A 689 -5.97 30.07 20.99
CA SER A 689 -6.79 31.01 21.76
C SER A 689 -7.95 31.61 20.94
N VAL A 690 -7.74 31.83 19.63
CA VAL A 690 -8.75 32.31 18.69
C VAL A 690 -9.76 31.19 18.42
N ASN A 691 -9.31 29.97 18.15
CA ASN A 691 -10.14 28.80 17.91
C ASN A 691 -11.03 28.52 19.14
N SER A 692 -10.47 28.52 20.36
CA SER A 692 -11.27 28.36 21.58
C SER A 692 -12.38 29.43 21.74
N LYS A 693 -12.19 30.64 21.22
CA LYS A 693 -13.25 31.67 21.17
C LYS A 693 -14.25 31.39 20.05
N MET A 694 -13.79 30.94 18.88
CA MET A 694 -14.66 30.52 17.78
C MET A 694 -15.57 29.36 18.20
N SER A 695 -15.04 28.31 18.82
CA SER A 695 -15.80 27.17 19.34
C SER A 695 -16.89 27.60 20.33
N LYS A 696 -16.60 28.56 21.22
CA LYS A 696 -17.62 29.14 22.12
C LYS A 696 -18.72 29.89 21.35
N LEU A 697 -18.36 30.69 20.34
CA LEU A 697 -19.32 31.42 19.52
C LEU A 697 -20.14 30.50 18.61
N GLU A 698 -19.54 29.43 18.07
CA GLU A 698 -20.23 28.40 17.29
C GLU A 698 -21.25 27.67 18.16
N LYS A 699 -20.87 27.29 19.39
CA LYS A 699 -21.82 26.71 20.36
C LYS A 699 -22.95 27.67 20.74
N MET A 700 -22.64 28.96 20.93
CA MET A 700 -23.67 29.98 21.15
C MET A 700 -24.61 30.13 19.95
N LEU A 701 -24.08 30.01 18.73
CA LEU A 701 -24.88 30.08 17.51
C LEU A 701 -25.81 28.86 17.38
N GLU A 702 -25.32 27.67 17.70
CA GLU A 702 -26.10 26.43 17.76
C GLU A 702 -27.22 26.52 18.81
N ASP A 703 -26.91 27.00 20.03
CA ASP A 703 -27.90 27.25 21.08
C ASP A 703 -28.97 28.27 20.66
N ILE A 704 -28.60 29.29 19.87
CA ILE A 704 -29.54 30.29 19.33
C ILE A 704 -30.43 29.66 18.25
N GLN A 705 -29.87 28.82 17.37
CA GLN A 705 -30.62 28.11 16.33
C GLN A 705 -31.60 27.11 16.93
N GLU A 706 -31.19 26.29 17.90
CA GLU A 706 -32.08 25.36 18.60
C GLU A 706 -33.24 26.10 19.30
N ARG A 707 -32.97 27.27 19.89
CA ARG A 707 -34.03 28.12 20.50
C ARG A 707 -35.01 28.68 19.46
N LEU A 708 -34.55 28.95 18.25
CA LEU A 708 -35.42 29.41 17.15
C LEU A 708 -36.29 28.27 16.62
N GLU A 709 -35.71 27.08 16.42
CA GLU A 709 -36.44 25.88 16.00
C GLU A 709 -37.47 25.45 17.06
N ALA A 710 -37.12 25.49 18.35
CA ALA A 710 -38.05 25.19 19.44
C ALA A 710 -39.25 26.17 19.51
N LYS A 711 -39.05 27.45 19.12
CA LYS A 711 -40.13 28.46 19.06
C LYS A 711 -41.04 28.26 17.84
N GLU A 712 -40.51 27.81 16.70
CA GLU A 712 -41.33 27.47 15.53
C GLU A 712 -42.24 26.26 15.79
N VAL A 713 -41.77 25.25 16.53
CA VAL A 713 -42.57 24.07 16.90
C VAL A 713 -43.75 24.45 17.83
N THR A 714 -43.58 25.43 18.73
CA THR A 714 -44.68 25.90 19.58
C THR A 714 -45.77 26.66 18.81
N ASN A 715 -45.42 27.37 17.73
CA ASN A 715 -46.38 28.16 16.94
C ASN A 715 -47.25 27.33 15.99
N ILE A 716 -46.89 26.07 15.72
CA ILE A 716 -47.70 25.16 14.88
C ILE A 716 -48.84 24.51 15.67
N SER A 717 -48.84 24.59 17.01
CA SER A 717 -49.82 23.92 17.87
C SER A 717 -51.15 24.67 18.11
N HIS A 718 -51.34 25.86 17.51
CA HIS A 718 -52.58 26.64 17.63
C HIS A 718 -53.10 27.15 16.29
N ALA A 719 -53.40 26.26 15.35
CA ALA A 719 -54.23 26.59 14.21
C ALA A 719 -55.04 25.38 13.74
N ASP A 720 -56.05 24.97 14.53
CA ASP A 720 -57.20 24.28 13.96
C ASP A 720 -58.48 24.51 14.78
N LYS A 721 -59.44 25.22 14.16
CA LYS A 721 -60.92 25.09 14.27
C LYS A 721 -61.64 26.38 13.82
N GLY A 722 -62.41 26.29 12.73
CA GLY A 722 -63.71 26.99 12.62
C GLY A 722 -63.94 28.02 11.50
N ALA A 723 -64.26 27.53 10.31
CA ALA A 723 -65.39 27.89 9.43
C ALA A 723 -65.89 29.35 9.17
N LEU A 724 -66.06 29.63 7.86
CA LEU A 724 -67.14 30.34 7.14
C LEU A 724 -67.14 31.89 6.92
N SER A 725 -67.34 32.23 5.63
CA SER A 725 -68.08 33.39 5.05
C SER A 725 -67.31 34.61 4.50
N GLY A 726 -67.24 34.70 3.16
CA GLY A 726 -67.93 35.75 2.37
C GLY A 726 -67.44 37.22 2.30
N LYS A 727 -66.96 37.61 1.10
CA LYS A 727 -67.08 38.92 0.38
C LYS A 727 -66.27 40.18 0.79
N LYS A 728 -65.40 40.60 -0.16
CA LYS A 728 -65.06 41.94 -0.72
C LYS A 728 -65.24 43.22 0.16
N LYS A 729 -64.15 43.96 0.42
CA LYS A 729 -63.77 45.27 -0.21
C LYS A 729 -62.52 45.90 0.44
N LYS A 730 -61.82 46.71 -0.38
CA LYS A 730 -60.61 47.52 -0.12
C LYS A 730 -60.75 48.50 1.07
N SER A 731 -59.66 48.69 1.82
CA SER A 731 -59.08 50.02 2.13
C SER A 731 -57.77 49.88 2.93
N ASP A 732 -56.81 50.76 2.64
CA ASP A 732 -55.52 50.91 3.29
C ASP A 732 -55.58 50.91 4.82
N HIS A 733 -54.77 50.07 5.46
CA HIS A 733 -54.18 50.40 6.76
C HIS A 733 -52.85 49.67 6.97
N LYS A 734 -51.77 50.45 6.87
CA LYS A 734 -50.56 50.43 7.70
C LYS A 734 -50.54 49.31 8.75
N LEU A 735 -50.02 48.14 8.39
CA LEU A 735 -49.66 47.10 9.35
C LEU A 735 -48.23 47.36 9.82
N ASN A 736 -48.15 47.90 11.03
CA ASN A 736 -46.95 47.92 11.84
C ASN A 736 -46.38 46.49 11.89
N ARG A 737 -45.19 46.31 11.33
CA ARG A 737 -44.29 45.22 11.69
C ARG A 737 -44.08 45.29 13.19
N SER A 738 -44.54 44.28 13.91
CA SER A 738 -44.12 44.05 15.29
C SER A 738 -42.63 43.76 15.29
N ASP A 739 -41.86 44.73 15.80
CA ASP A 739 -40.40 44.83 15.82
C ASP A 739 -39.64 43.75 16.64
N ASN A 740 -40.26 42.61 16.98
CA ASN A 740 -39.65 41.63 17.89
C ASN A 740 -38.88 40.47 17.22
N ASP A 741 -39.02 40.23 15.92
CA ASP A 741 -38.24 39.20 15.20
C ASP A 741 -36.88 39.70 14.67
N ASN A 742 -36.67 41.02 14.65
CA ASN A 742 -35.41 41.60 14.17
C ASN A 742 -34.25 41.44 15.17
N GLY A 743 -34.54 41.16 16.46
CA GLY A 743 -33.53 41.02 17.50
C GLY A 743 -32.68 39.76 17.33
N SER A 744 -33.33 38.60 17.17
CA SER A 744 -32.64 37.30 17.09
C SER A 744 -31.86 37.13 15.78
N TYR A 745 -32.42 37.59 14.66
CA TYR A 745 -31.73 37.56 13.36
C TYR A 745 -30.53 38.52 13.30
N SER A 746 -30.61 39.65 14.02
CA SER A 746 -29.50 40.59 14.21
C SER A 746 -28.40 40.00 15.08
N GLU A 747 -28.76 39.24 16.12
CA GLU A 747 -27.82 38.56 17.00
C GLU A 747 -27.08 37.42 16.28
N THR A 748 -27.78 36.55 15.54
CA THR A 748 -27.13 35.54 14.68
C THR A 748 -26.20 36.17 13.65
N ARG A 749 -26.59 37.29 13.03
CA ARG A 749 -25.76 38.00 12.04
C ARG A 749 -24.52 38.63 12.68
N LYS A 750 -24.62 39.15 13.91
CA LYS A 750 -23.46 39.66 14.67
C LYS A 750 -22.48 38.55 15.04
N VAL A 751 -22.98 37.41 15.52
CA VAL A 751 -22.15 36.24 15.84
C VAL A 751 -21.46 35.69 14.58
N MET A 752 -22.16 35.65 13.44
CA MET A 752 -21.55 35.27 12.15
C MET A 752 -20.46 36.25 11.70
N GLN A 753 -20.68 37.56 11.83
CA GLN A 753 -19.66 38.58 11.51
C GLN A 753 -18.45 38.49 12.44
N GLU A 754 -18.68 38.22 13.72
CA GLU A 754 -17.61 38.03 14.70
C GLU A 754 -16.81 36.74 14.43
N LEU A 755 -17.48 35.66 14.02
CA LEU A 755 -16.82 34.44 13.54
C LEU A 755 -15.98 34.68 12.27
N GLU A 756 -16.49 35.46 11.32
CA GLU A 756 -15.77 35.80 10.09
C GLU A 756 -14.52 36.65 10.38
N LEU A 757 -14.63 37.60 11.33
CA LEU A 757 -13.50 38.37 11.84
C LEU A 757 -12.47 37.46 12.53
N LEU A 758 -12.89 36.59 13.44
CA LEU A 758 -11.97 35.66 14.13
C LEU A 758 -11.28 34.70 13.15
N ARG A 759 -11.99 34.20 12.13
CA ARG A 759 -11.39 33.40 11.04
C ARG A 759 -10.32 34.17 10.27
N SER A 760 -10.56 35.46 10.01
CA SER A 760 -9.56 36.32 9.34
C SER A 760 -8.33 36.63 10.20
N MET A 761 -8.42 36.45 11.53
CA MET A 761 -7.32 36.69 12.47
C MET A 761 -6.36 35.48 12.61
N ILE A 762 -6.72 34.32 12.04
CA ILE A 762 -5.88 33.11 12.10
C ILE A 762 -4.57 33.37 11.37
N LYS A 763 -3.45 33.21 12.07
CA LYS A 763 -2.10 33.40 11.50
C LYS A 763 -1.65 32.11 10.82
N THR A 764 -1.16 32.20 9.60
CA THR A 764 -0.47 31.08 8.96
C THR A 764 0.95 30.95 9.53
N ALA A 765 1.38 29.71 9.76
CA ALA A 765 2.78 29.40 10.07
C ALA A 765 3.32 28.47 8.99
N SER A 766 4.11 29.02 8.08
CA SER A 766 4.86 28.24 7.09
C SER A 766 6.26 27.94 7.61
N LEU A 767 6.72 26.71 7.40
CA LEU A 767 8.08 26.31 7.72
C LEU A 767 9.01 26.68 6.57
N ASN A 768 10.22 27.15 6.86
CA ASN A 768 11.23 27.37 5.83
C ASN A 768 11.59 26.02 5.16
N GLU A 769 11.70 26.00 3.83
CA GLU A 769 11.99 24.80 3.03
C GLU A 769 13.22 24.03 3.53
N THR A 770 14.21 24.70 4.12
CA THR A 770 15.41 24.06 4.71
C THR A 770 15.12 23.04 5.82
N PHE A 771 13.91 23.03 6.40
CA PHE A 771 13.46 22.08 7.41
C PHE A 771 12.37 21.13 6.91
N VAL A 772 11.88 21.33 5.68
CA VAL A 772 10.99 20.38 5.01
C VAL A 772 11.87 19.30 4.38
N PRO A 773 11.79 18.03 4.81
CA PRO A 773 12.67 16.98 4.32
C PRO A 773 12.64 16.83 2.80
N ASN A 774 13.82 16.64 2.20
CA ASN A 774 14.01 16.42 0.76
C ASN A 774 13.56 17.57 -0.17
N SER A 775 13.23 18.76 0.37
CA SER A 775 13.11 19.96 -0.46
C SER A 775 14.46 20.29 -1.10
N SER A 776 14.48 21.10 -2.15
CA SER A 776 15.72 21.53 -2.83
C SER A 776 16.72 22.17 -1.86
N SER A 777 16.23 23.07 -1.00
CA SER A 777 17.02 23.75 0.03
C SER A 777 17.51 22.79 1.13
N HIS A 778 16.68 21.81 1.50
CA HIS A 778 17.02 20.79 2.50
C HIS A 778 18.11 19.82 1.98
N LEU A 779 17.97 19.32 0.75
CA LEU A 779 18.94 18.43 0.12
C LEU A 779 20.31 19.11 -0.05
N THR A 780 20.33 20.39 -0.42
CA THR A 780 21.59 21.16 -0.53
C THR A 780 22.30 21.24 0.83
N LYS A 781 21.55 21.35 1.93
CA LYS A 781 22.13 21.39 3.28
C LYS A 781 22.60 20.02 3.76
N TRP A 782 21.80 18.97 3.52
CA TRP A 782 21.96 17.69 4.20
C TRP A 782 22.49 16.54 3.33
N ALA A 783 22.49 16.66 2.00
CA ALA A 783 22.75 15.55 1.09
C ALA A 783 23.40 15.97 -0.24
N GLU A 784 24.08 17.11 -0.30
CA GLU A 784 24.67 17.67 -1.54
C GLU A 784 25.63 16.70 -2.25
N GLU A 785 26.43 15.94 -1.48
CA GLU A 785 27.40 14.97 -1.99
C GLU A 785 26.81 13.55 -2.19
N MET A 786 25.50 13.38 -1.94
CA MET A 786 24.83 12.09 -2.00
C MET A 786 24.00 11.94 -3.28
N ASN A 787 23.63 10.70 -3.60
CA ASN A 787 22.69 10.46 -4.70
C ASN A 787 21.26 10.81 -4.25
N VAL A 788 20.76 11.95 -4.72
CA VAL A 788 19.42 12.46 -4.39
C VAL A 788 18.37 12.17 -5.47
N LYS A 789 18.68 11.29 -6.43
CA LYS A 789 17.75 10.93 -7.50
C LYS A 789 16.46 10.36 -6.91
N ASN A 790 15.32 10.91 -7.32
CA ASN A 790 13.97 10.52 -6.88
C ASN A 790 13.68 10.72 -5.38
N ALA A 791 14.48 11.51 -4.64
CA ALA A 791 14.21 11.83 -3.24
C ALA A 791 12.81 12.46 -3.10
N PHE A 792 11.99 11.91 -2.20
CA PHE A 792 10.59 12.29 -2.09
C PHE A 792 10.37 13.35 -1.01
N THR A 793 9.62 14.40 -1.33
CA THR A 793 9.28 15.50 -0.42
C THR A 793 7.77 15.68 -0.31
N SER A 794 7.30 16.21 0.81
CA SER A 794 5.88 16.51 1.03
C SER A 794 5.43 17.76 0.29
N THR A 795 4.15 17.80 -0.08
CA THR A 795 3.52 19.00 -0.67
C THR A 795 2.27 19.35 0.10
N ILE A 796 2.29 20.43 0.87
CA ILE A 796 1.16 20.89 1.68
C ILE A 796 0.77 22.29 1.22
N GLU A 797 -0.46 22.42 0.74
CA GLU A 797 -1.01 23.66 0.21
C GLU A 797 -1.43 24.60 1.36
N ASP A 798 -1.40 25.91 1.10
CA ASP A 798 -1.75 26.94 2.09
C ASP A 798 -3.15 26.75 2.69
N GLU A 799 -4.12 26.29 1.91
CA GLU A 799 -5.46 25.96 2.40
C GLU A 799 -5.42 24.85 3.46
N THR A 800 -4.56 23.86 3.26
CA THR A 800 -4.39 22.77 4.24
C THR A 800 -3.63 23.26 5.47
N ILE A 801 -2.65 24.14 5.32
CA ILE A 801 -1.97 24.79 6.45
C ILE A 801 -2.97 25.54 7.33
N LEU A 802 -3.89 26.30 6.73
CA LEU A 802 -4.97 26.96 7.47
C LEU A 802 -5.83 25.97 8.26
N LYS A 803 -6.26 24.87 7.61
CA LYS A 803 -7.02 23.80 8.29
C LYS A 803 -6.25 23.17 9.45
N ILE A 804 -4.94 22.95 9.31
CA ILE A 804 -4.08 22.44 10.38
C ILE A 804 -4.00 23.44 11.55
N MET A 805 -3.91 24.73 11.26
CA MET A 805 -3.87 25.78 12.29
C MET A 805 -5.18 25.92 13.06
N MET A 806 -6.31 25.56 12.44
CA MET A 806 -7.65 25.58 13.03
C MET A 806 -7.93 24.42 13.99
N LEU A 807 -7.07 23.40 14.06
CA LEU A 807 -7.28 22.24 14.93
C LEU A 807 -7.16 22.66 16.41
N GLU A 808 -8.15 22.36 17.25
CA GLU A 808 -8.15 22.72 18.67
C GLU A 808 -7.53 21.63 19.55
N ASP A 809 -7.94 20.38 19.36
CA ASP A 809 -7.64 19.28 20.28
C ASP A 809 -6.34 18.54 19.95
N VAL A 810 -5.40 19.16 19.24
CA VAL A 810 -4.18 18.51 18.74
C VAL A 810 -2.94 19.15 19.33
N GLU A 811 -2.00 18.35 19.81
CA GLU A 811 -0.72 18.85 20.32
C GLU A 811 0.01 19.72 19.29
N ASN A 812 0.60 20.83 19.75
CA ASN A 812 1.41 21.73 18.92
C ASN A 812 2.55 20.97 18.19
N SER A 813 3.11 19.94 18.84
CA SER A 813 4.15 19.07 18.30
C SER A 813 3.70 18.37 17.00
N TRP A 814 2.44 17.94 16.93
CA TRP A 814 1.88 17.24 15.77
C TRP A 814 1.49 18.20 14.65
N LYS A 815 1.07 19.41 14.98
CA LYS A 815 0.88 20.48 13.98
C LYS A 815 2.21 20.78 13.28
N VAL A 816 3.31 20.90 14.04
CA VAL A 816 4.65 21.12 13.47
C VAL A 816 5.09 19.92 12.60
N LEU A 817 4.85 18.69 13.05
CA LEU A 817 5.13 17.49 12.24
C LEU A 817 4.34 17.49 10.94
N LEU A 818 3.04 17.81 10.98
CA LEU A 818 2.23 17.93 9.78
C LEU A 818 2.81 18.98 8.82
N LEU A 819 3.24 20.15 9.30
CA LEU A 819 3.90 21.16 8.45
C LEU A 819 5.21 20.64 7.81
N MET A 820 5.92 19.73 8.46
CA MET A 820 7.09 19.05 7.90
C MET A 820 6.73 17.92 6.91
N GLY A 821 5.44 17.65 6.71
CA GLY A 821 4.99 16.51 5.90
C GLY A 821 4.94 15.19 6.65
N ILE A 822 5.01 15.19 7.98
CA ILE A 822 4.99 13.97 8.81
C ILE A 822 3.62 13.84 9.47
N GLY A 823 2.86 12.82 9.07
CA GLY A 823 1.60 12.47 9.70
C GLY A 823 1.80 11.51 10.87
N VAL A 824 1.01 11.67 11.93
CA VAL A 824 0.95 10.73 13.05
C VAL A 824 -0.41 10.06 13.02
N PHE A 825 -0.44 8.74 12.91
CA PHE A 825 -1.66 7.95 12.90
C PHE A 825 -1.84 7.28 14.26
N THR A 826 -2.75 7.84 15.04
CA THR A 826 -3.22 7.30 16.32
C THR A 826 -4.73 7.45 16.40
N ASN A 827 -5.39 6.63 17.21
CA ASN A 827 -6.74 6.97 17.64
C ASN A 827 -6.68 8.27 18.43
N HIS A 828 -7.29 9.31 17.88
CA HIS A 828 -7.25 10.65 18.42
C HIS A 828 -8.68 11.18 18.53
N GLU A 829 -8.96 12.00 19.54
CA GLU A 829 -10.31 12.51 19.80
C GLU A 829 -10.80 13.43 18.67
N SER A 830 -9.88 14.17 18.04
CA SER A 830 -10.18 15.02 16.89
C SER A 830 -10.41 14.23 15.59
N ILE A 831 -11.67 14.19 15.15
CA ILE A 831 -12.08 13.66 13.84
C ILE A 831 -11.44 14.50 12.72
N ALA A 832 -11.40 15.82 12.85
CA ALA A 832 -10.86 16.74 11.85
C ALA A 832 -9.37 16.48 11.56
N TYR A 833 -8.54 16.24 12.57
CA TYR A 833 -7.13 15.86 12.38
C TYR A 833 -7.01 14.58 11.55
N THR A 834 -7.79 13.57 11.95
CA THR A 834 -7.78 12.25 11.31
C THR A 834 -8.20 12.36 9.83
N GLU A 835 -9.19 13.18 9.51
CA GLU A 835 -9.63 13.43 8.14
C GLU A 835 -8.58 14.16 7.30
N ILE A 836 -7.95 15.21 7.85
CA ILE A 836 -6.87 15.94 7.15
C ILE A 836 -5.71 14.99 6.85
N MET A 837 -5.26 14.22 7.84
CA MET A 837 -4.15 13.29 7.67
C MET A 837 -4.50 12.17 6.67
N LYS A 838 -5.71 11.61 6.73
CA LYS A 838 -6.17 10.61 5.75
C LYS A 838 -6.19 11.18 4.33
N SER A 839 -6.73 12.38 4.15
CA SER A 839 -6.77 13.08 2.86
C SER A 839 -5.38 13.31 2.30
N LEU A 840 -4.43 13.79 3.13
CA LEU A 840 -3.04 13.99 2.73
C LEU A 840 -2.32 12.68 2.40
N ALA A 841 -2.62 11.60 3.13
CA ALA A 841 -2.08 10.27 2.86
C ALA A 841 -2.63 9.69 1.54
N ASP A 842 -3.93 9.85 1.27
CA ASP A 842 -4.59 9.37 0.04
C ASP A 842 -4.03 10.07 -1.20
N GLN A 843 -3.75 11.37 -1.07
CA GLN A 843 -3.15 12.19 -2.12
C GLN A 843 -1.63 12.02 -2.24
N GLN A 844 -1.01 11.15 -1.43
CA GLN A 844 0.46 10.97 -1.36
C GLN A 844 1.20 12.30 -1.15
N LYS A 845 0.64 13.19 -0.31
CA LYS A 845 1.21 14.51 0.00
C LYS A 845 2.10 14.52 1.24
N LEU A 846 2.02 13.48 2.07
CA LEU A 846 2.87 13.30 3.27
C LEU A 846 4.20 12.65 2.91
N TYR A 847 5.28 13.12 3.50
CA TYR A 847 6.63 12.54 3.42
C TYR A 847 6.72 11.21 4.20
N VAL A 848 6.30 11.22 5.46
CA VAL A 848 6.34 10.06 6.37
C VAL A 848 5.03 9.96 7.16
N ILE A 849 4.58 8.73 7.42
CA ILE A 849 3.47 8.43 8.33
C ILE A 849 4.00 7.58 9.46
N ILE A 850 3.88 8.05 10.70
CA ILE A 850 4.22 7.29 11.92
C ILE A 850 2.94 6.65 12.44
N ALA A 851 2.94 5.35 12.69
CA ALA A 851 1.74 4.65 13.12
C ALA A 851 2.04 3.46 14.05
N SER A 852 1.02 3.01 14.78
CA SER A 852 1.10 1.76 15.56
C SER A 852 1.01 0.54 14.64
N SER A 853 1.29 -0.64 15.19
CA SER A 853 1.18 -1.90 14.46
C SER A 853 -0.23 -2.18 13.93
N ASP A 854 -1.28 -1.60 14.50
CA ASP A 854 -2.67 -1.80 14.06
C ASP A 854 -3.02 -1.10 12.75
N TYR A 855 -2.20 -0.14 12.35
CA TYR A 855 -2.35 0.55 11.07
C TYR A 855 -2.40 -0.40 9.88
N ILE A 856 -1.74 -1.56 10.00
CA ILE A 856 -1.68 -2.59 8.97
C ILE A 856 -3.05 -3.22 8.68
N TYR A 857 -4.04 -3.07 9.57
CA TYR A 857 -5.37 -3.65 9.45
C TYR A 857 -6.40 -2.68 8.86
N GLY A 858 -6.06 -1.39 8.78
CA GLY A 858 -7.04 -0.32 8.69
C GLY A 858 -6.85 0.66 7.53
N THR A 859 -5.89 0.42 6.62
CA THR A 859 -5.64 1.36 5.51
C THR A 859 -5.13 0.70 4.22
N ASN A 860 -5.44 1.31 3.06
CA ASN A 860 -4.95 0.88 1.74
C ASN A 860 -3.90 1.84 1.14
N TYR A 861 -3.27 2.67 1.97
CA TYR A 861 -2.22 3.56 1.51
C TYR A 861 -1.04 2.77 0.94
N GLN A 862 -0.44 3.32 -0.11
CA GLN A 862 0.63 2.67 -0.84
C GLN A 862 1.96 3.31 -0.42
N PHE A 863 2.83 2.52 0.20
CA PHE A 863 4.14 2.99 0.68
C PHE A 863 5.27 2.49 -0.19
N CYS A 864 6.30 3.31 -0.35
CA CYS A 864 7.53 2.91 -1.04
C CYS A 864 8.55 2.33 -0.06
N HIS A 865 8.67 2.92 1.12
CA HIS A 865 9.53 2.42 2.18
C HIS A 865 8.75 2.21 3.47
N GLY A 866 9.23 1.28 4.30
CA GLY A 866 8.70 1.09 5.64
C GLY A 866 9.80 0.82 6.66
N TYR A 867 9.62 1.33 7.88
CA TYR A 867 10.45 1.04 9.03
C TYR A 867 9.68 0.22 10.05
N LEU A 868 10.34 -0.80 10.61
CA LEU A 868 9.87 -1.52 11.79
C LEU A 868 10.81 -1.21 12.96
N SER A 869 10.27 -0.52 13.96
CA SER A 869 11.01 -0.10 15.15
C SER A 869 11.38 -1.26 16.09
N LYS A 870 12.36 -1.02 16.97
CA LYS A 870 12.91 -2.01 17.94
C LYS A 870 11.96 -2.34 19.08
N ASP A 871 11.03 -1.43 19.39
CA ASP A 871 10.08 -1.55 20.49
C ASP A 871 8.84 -2.39 20.13
N MET A 872 8.80 -2.97 18.92
CA MET A 872 7.70 -3.77 18.45
C MET A 872 7.95 -5.27 18.64
N ASN A 873 7.10 -5.92 19.43
CA ASN A 873 7.02 -7.37 19.54
C ASN A 873 5.86 -7.87 18.66
N LEU A 874 6.17 -8.31 17.44
CA LEU A 874 5.17 -8.74 16.45
C LEU A 874 5.23 -10.25 16.21
N THR A 875 4.09 -10.85 15.86
CA THR A 875 4.02 -12.22 15.30
C THR A 875 4.65 -12.25 13.90
N GLN A 876 5.08 -13.42 13.43
CA GLN A 876 5.64 -13.56 12.08
C GLN A 876 4.62 -13.07 11.02
N GLU A 877 3.35 -13.42 11.21
CA GLU A 877 2.22 -13.06 10.37
C GLU A 877 1.99 -11.54 10.35
N LYS A 878 2.02 -10.88 11.52
CA LYS A 878 1.86 -9.43 11.64
C LYS A 878 3.00 -8.67 10.94
N ILE A 879 4.23 -9.18 11.00
CA ILE A 879 5.37 -8.64 10.24
C ILE A 879 5.12 -8.78 8.73
N ILE A 880 4.72 -9.96 8.25
CA ILE A 880 4.43 -10.21 6.83
C ILE A 880 3.33 -9.28 6.32
N GLN A 881 2.26 -9.08 7.10
CA GLN A 881 1.18 -8.15 6.74
C GLN A 881 1.67 -6.70 6.68
N ALA A 882 2.49 -6.26 7.64
CA ALA A 882 3.11 -4.94 7.65
C ALA A 882 3.96 -4.72 6.38
N MET A 883 4.81 -5.70 6.05
CA MET A 883 5.60 -5.69 4.83
C MET A 883 4.74 -5.71 3.56
N GLY A 884 3.57 -6.33 3.61
CA GLY A 884 2.59 -6.35 2.52
C GLY A 884 1.94 -4.99 2.22
N ARG A 885 2.12 -3.97 3.08
CA ARG A 885 1.66 -2.60 2.82
C ARG A 885 2.65 -1.80 1.96
N ILE A 886 3.86 -2.32 1.78
CA ILE A 886 4.96 -1.67 1.04
C ILE A 886 5.04 -2.23 -0.39
N GLY A 887 5.38 -1.39 -1.37
CA GLY A 887 5.61 -1.81 -2.75
C GLY A 887 4.34 -2.17 -3.52
N ARG A 888 3.25 -1.42 -3.31
CA ARG A 888 1.97 -1.53 -4.06
C ARG A 888 1.87 -0.53 -5.24
N ASN A 889 2.83 0.40 -5.34
CA ASN A 889 2.87 1.46 -6.34
C ASN A 889 3.49 0.98 -7.69
N LYS A 890 3.82 1.93 -8.56
CA LYS A 890 4.46 1.72 -9.87
C LYS A 890 5.74 0.87 -9.75
N ILE A 891 5.82 -0.18 -10.55
CA ILE A 891 6.93 -1.16 -10.60
C ILE A 891 8.32 -0.50 -10.83
N GLN A 892 8.35 0.70 -11.40
CA GLN A 892 9.56 1.47 -11.66
C GLN A 892 10.21 2.12 -10.43
N GLN A 893 9.49 2.19 -9.30
CA GLN A 893 9.99 2.83 -8.07
C GLN A 893 10.93 1.92 -7.29
N ASP A 894 11.68 2.53 -6.37
CA ASP A 894 12.53 1.83 -5.42
C ASP A 894 11.77 1.55 -4.10
N TYR A 895 11.90 0.31 -3.61
CA TYR A 895 11.23 -0.13 -2.39
C TYR A 895 12.22 -0.66 -1.35
N SER A 896 11.86 -0.58 -0.07
CA SER A 896 12.63 -1.23 1.00
C SER A 896 11.81 -1.41 2.27
N VAL A 897 11.99 -2.54 2.96
CA VAL A 897 11.59 -2.70 4.36
C VAL A 897 12.83 -2.63 5.24
N ARG A 898 12.85 -1.71 6.20
CA ARG A 898 14.00 -1.41 7.05
C ARG A 898 13.71 -1.83 8.48
N PHE A 899 14.43 -2.83 8.97
CA PHE A 899 14.28 -3.35 10.32
C PHE A 899 15.27 -2.65 11.24
N ARG A 900 14.77 -2.20 12.40
CA ARG A 900 15.65 -1.62 13.42
C ARG A 900 16.21 -2.69 14.34
N ASP A 901 15.60 -3.88 14.37
CA ASP A 901 16.03 -5.05 15.13
C ASP A 901 16.17 -6.29 14.23
N ASP A 902 17.33 -6.95 14.30
CA ASP A 902 17.66 -8.11 13.47
C ASP A 902 16.94 -9.38 13.97
N GLU A 903 16.46 -9.41 15.22
CA GLU A 903 15.67 -10.54 15.73
C GLU A 903 14.34 -10.68 15.00
N GLN A 904 13.70 -9.56 14.65
CA GLN A 904 12.49 -9.55 13.81
C GLN A 904 12.77 -10.17 12.42
N ILE A 905 13.96 -9.94 11.86
CA ILE A 905 14.35 -10.54 10.57
C ILE A 905 14.58 -12.05 10.74
N LYS A 906 15.24 -12.48 11.82
CA LYS A 906 15.43 -13.91 12.13
C LYS A 906 14.09 -14.63 12.22
N LYS A 907 13.11 -14.00 12.89
CA LYS A 907 11.75 -14.53 13.04
C LYS A 907 11.08 -14.81 11.69
N LEU A 908 11.32 -14.00 10.66
CA LEU A 908 10.77 -14.23 9.31
C LEU A 908 11.31 -15.49 8.62
N PHE A 909 12.55 -15.88 8.92
CA PHE A 909 13.23 -17.01 8.29
C PHE A 909 13.22 -18.29 9.13
N SER A 910 12.65 -18.25 10.34
CA SER A 910 12.50 -19.39 11.23
C SER A 910 11.06 -19.88 11.29
N THR A 911 10.91 -21.18 11.54
CA THR A 911 9.61 -21.79 11.85
C THR A 911 9.15 -21.38 13.24
N GLU A 912 7.95 -20.81 13.34
CA GLU A 912 7.27 -20.51 14.61
C GLU A 912 6.26 -21.64 14.91
N SER A 913 6.38 -22.27 16.07
CA SER A 913 5.56 -23.42 16.48
C SER A 913 4.24 -23.01 17.14
N ASP A 914 4.26 -21.96 17.95
CA ASP A 914 3.06 -21.38 18.58
C ASP A 914 2.62 -20.14 17.81
N LYS A 915 1.54 -20.28 17.03
CA LYS A 915 0.96 -19.21 16.23
C LYS A 915 -0.41 -18.84 16.80
N PRO A 916 -0.57 -17.63 17.37
CA PRO A 916 -1.83 -17.23 17.99
C PRO A 916 -2.98 -17.21 16.98
N GLU A 917 -2.74 -16.84 15.72
CA GLU A 917 -3.75 -16.81 14.67
C GLU A 917 -4.28 -18.22 14.36
N VAL A 918 -3.39 -19.23 14.30
CA VAL A 918 -3.77 -20.64 14.10
C VAL A 918 -4.58 -21.16 15.28
N ARG A 919 -4.09 -20.90 16.50
CA ARG A 919 -4.74 -21.32 17.73
C ARG A 919 -6.14 -20.71 17.86
N ASN A 920 -6.27 -19.42 17.60
CA ASN A 920 -7.54 -18.72 17.66
C ASN A 920 -8.48 -19.13 16.53
N MET A 921 -7.97 -19.42 15.32
CA MET A 921 -8.83 -19.93 14.25
C MET A 921 -9.44 -21.28 14.62
N ASN A 922 -8.63 -22.23 15.12
CA ASN A 922 -9.14 -23.51 15.63
C ASN A 922 -10.08 -23.36 16.84
N ARG A 923 -9.91 -22.34 17.67
CA ARG A 923 -10.76 -22.11 18.86
C ARG A 923 -12.10 -21.44 18.52
N LEU A 924 -12.09 -20.51 17.57
CA LEU A 924 -13.22 -19.59 17.31
C LEU A 924 -14.07 -20.04 16.12
N PHE A 925 -13.48 -20.69 15.12
CA PHE A 925 -14.19 -21.17 13.93
C PHE A 925 -14.68 -22.61 14.15
N VAL A 926 -15.38 -22.82 15.26
CA VAL A 926 -15.97 -24.10 15.64
C VAL A 926 -17.34 -23.81 16.26
N THR A 927 -18.33 -24.62 15.89
CA THR A 927 -19.66 -24.57 16.48
C THR A 927 -19.59 -25.09 17.91
N SER A 928 -20.05 -24.30 18.88
CA SER A 928 -20.17 -24.79 20.27
C SER A 928 -21.10 -26.01 20.29
N GLU A 929 -20.69 -27.11 20.93
CA GLU A 929 -21.58 -28.23 21.27
C GLU A 929 -22.83 -27.76 22.01
#